data_AF-A0A4S4MR38-F1
#
_entry.id   AF-A0A4S4MR38-F1
#
_cell.length_a   1.000
_cell.length_b   1.000
_cell.length_c   1.000
_cell.angle_alpha   90.00
_cell.angle_beta   90.00
_cell.angle_gamma   90.00
#
_symmetry.space_group_name_H-M   'P 1'
#
loop_
_entity.id
_entity.type
_entity.pdbx_description
1 polymer ?
#
loop_
_entity_poly.entity_id
_entity_poly.type
_entity_poly.pdbx_seq_one_letter_code
_entity_poly.pdbx_strand_id
1 'polypeptide(L)'
;MPTHIAILEGLNIKGVWVAPTPHLIVGDVKRWAKKAHVESIRIPGYWMEPEGSNRETGEAPRPGERVVYHLHGGGYTHHTAHPTGATANIPRGIMQHSDSVLRAFNLEYRLSKGPPSTNPFPTALLDAIAGYNYLVNHVKFKPEDIIVEGDSAGGNLAIALVRYLLENQSQTESPEVTIPPPPGELILCSPWADIGDSDVKPGSSIYTNRSVDYLDMVKPSVRTNKLKFLGPFEFAGANSNRYISPGSTASTMEPVSFKGFPRTFITAGDAEVLVDQIRTLRERMVADMASKDDEKVAELLKEYQRRNITNKHTVSHLLLAEHGIEMSGSTIVRRRRELGLKGSGRTTREMSENEKRQLLMDQLAKDPGRTRGPRTIKEAIAHETSVHLTREWITQEMRRIDPVGFAIRNPHNRRVDVEEALPQGPHFAWTGYGALTPSSGMPMQGTTVDRKEASLTYALTHALREALTSEPAGEEPTVDRFLRRIDNIRAERGTAHLQFDWGDSMLATWEEGKAFYNPADPRQYELAQWLWSTLIQKELDNSRYTYNNHKSRKDNAKSRPTGITPSIALALYVQHGGENCLQNVDTEIIGHLMDDVGGDDVVRFVTKAYERRAMVVFEALGVREVKVTNVWDVFSQMLPLI
;
A
#
# COMPACT_ATOMS: atom_id res chain seq x y z
N MET A 1 -37.01 17.67 -17.45
CA MET A 1 -35.98 17.34 -16.45
C MET A 1 -35.95 18.46 -15.43
N PRO A 2 -35.80 18.18 -14.13
CA PRO A 2 -35.62 19.20 -13.11
C PRO A 2 -34.43 20.11 -13.45
N THR A 3 -34.50 21.37 -13.02
CA THR A 3 -33.46 22.37 -13.30
C THR A 3 -33.42 23.39 -12.17
N HIS A 4 -32.34 24.15 -12.07
CA HIS A 4 -32.16 25.20 -11.07
C HIS A 4 -33.22 26.34 -11.08
N ILE A 5 -34.11 26.41 -12.09
CA ILE A 5 -35.13 27.45 -12.20
C ILE A 5 -36.46 27.09 -11.54
N ALA A 6 -36.68 25.82 -11.15
CA ALA A 6 -37.92 25.39 -10.52
C ALA A 6 -37.72 24.20 -9.58
N ILE A 7 -38.46 24.20 -8.47
CA ILE A 7 -38.69 22.99 -7.67
C ILE A 7 -39.79 22.20 -8.37
N LEU A 8 -39.54 20.93 -8.68
CA LEU A 8 -40.60 20.04 -9.14
C LEU A 8 -41.29 19.44 -7.92
N GLU A 9 -42.58 19.72 -7.79
CA GLU A 9 -43.42 19.16 -6.75
C GLU A 9 -43.85 17.73 -7.10
N GLY A 10 -44.09 16.91 -6.09
CA GLY A 10 -44.53 15.53 -6.25
C GLY A 10 -44.85 14.91 -4.90
N LEU A 11 -45.54 13.76 -4.93
CA LEU A 11 -45.83 13.00 -3.71
C LEU A 11 -44.52 12.62 -3.03
N ASN A 12 -44.37 12.98 -1.76
CA ASN A 12 -43.16 12.78 -0.95
C ASN A 12 -41.89 13.48 -1.46
N ILE A 13 -42.02 14.50 -2.32
CA ILE A 13 -40.88 15.33 -2.75
C ILE A 13 -40.79 16.57 -1.86
N LYS A 14 -39.65 16.72 -1.18
CA LYS A 14 -39.39 17.81 -0.23
C LYS A 14 -38.37 18.80 -0.78
N GLY A 15 -38.81 19.61 -1.73
CA GLY A 15 -38.00 20.68 -2.31
C GLY A 15 -37.96 21.93 -1.43
N VAL A 16 -36.80 22.58 -1.36
CA VAL A 16 -36.61 23.87 -0.71
C VAL A 16 -35.74 24.76 -1.58
N TRP A 17 -35.92 26.08 -1.44
CA TRP A 17 -35.06 27.04 -2.08
C TRP A 17 -33.92 27.44 -1.15
N VAL A 18 -32.69 27.27 -1.63
CA VAL A 18 -31.45 27.72 -0.99
C VAL A 18 -31.18 29.17 -1.40
N ALA A 19 -30.94 30.02 -0.42
CA ALA A 19 -30.65 31.44 -0.63
C ALA A 19 -29.24 31.66 -1.22
N PRO A 20 -29.03 32.72 -2.03
CA PRO A 20 -27.71 33.07 -2.54
C PRO A 20 -26.77 33.51 -1.41
N THR A 21 -25.47 33.22 -1.56
CA THR A 21 -24.41 33.55 -0.59
C THR A 21 -23.27 34.37 -1.23
N PRO A 22 -23.54 35.53 -1.85
CA PRO A 22 -22.49 36.33 -2.50
C PRO A 22 -21.41 36.80 -1.52
N HIS A 23 -21.77 37.01 -0.25
CA HIS A 23 -20.85 37.41 0.81
C HIS A 23 -19.81 36.34 1.16
N LEU A 24 -20.09 35.05 0.90
CA LEU A 24 -19.11 33.98 1.08
C LEU A 24 -18.14 33.92 -0.11
N ILE A 25 -18.49 34.43 -1.29
CA ILE A 25 -17.64 34.27 -2.48
C ILE A 25 -16.42 35.20 -2.39
N VAL A 26 -15.31 34.65 -1.89
CA VAL A 26 -14.05 35.33 -1.59
C VAL A 26 -12.85 34.66 -2.30
N GLY A 27 -11.65 35.23 -2.13
CA GLY A 27 -10.40 34.65 -2.63
C GLY A 27 -10.38 34.43 -4.14
N ASP A 28 -9.71 33.36 -4.56
CA ASP A 28 -9.59 32.97 -5.97
C ASP A 28 -10.94 32.69 -6.63
N VAL A 29 -11.91 32.14 -5.88
CA VAL A 29 -13.26 31.85 -6.39
C VAL A 29 -13.98 33.13 -6.81
N LYS A 30 -13.83 34.23 -6.07
CA LYS A 30 -14.36 35.56 -6.46
C LYS A 30 -13.75 36.06 -7.77
N ARG A 31 -12.44 35.90 -7.94
CA ARG A 31 -11.74 36.26 -9.18
C ARG A 31 -12.24 35.43 -10.36
N TRP A 32 -12.43 34.12 -10.15
CA TRP A 32 -12.93 33.24 -11.20
C TRP A 32 -14.39 33.50 -11.57
N ALA A 33 -15.25 33.74 -10.59
CA ALA A 33 -16.65 34.11 -10.80
C ALA A 33 -16.78 35.40 -11.64
N LYS A 34 -15.96 36.42 -11.34
CA LYS A 34 -15.88 37.66 -12.14
C LYS A 34 -15.43 37.39 -13.58
N LYS A 35 -14.41 36.56 -13.79
CA LYS A 35 -13.93 36.20 -15.14
C LYS A 35 -14.98 35.43 -15.95
N ALA A 36 -15.77 34.59 -15.29
CA ALA A 36 -16.82 33.81 -15.91
C ALA A 36 -18.17 34.53 -16.04
N HIS A 37 -18.30 35.75 -15.51
CA HIS A 37 -19.56 36.50 -15.45
C HIS A 37 -20.70 35.72 -14.78
N VAL A 38 -20.39 35.07 -13.65
CA VAL A 38 -21.36 34.27 -12.87
C VAL A 38 -21.40 34.75 -11.43
N GLU A 39 -22.57 34.65 -10.82
CA GLU A 39 -22.81 35.04 -9.43
C GLU A 39 -23.59 33.97 -8.67
N SER A 40 -23.60 34.06 -7.34
CA SER A 40 -24.42 33.21 -6.48
C SER A 40 -25.88 33.61 -6.63
N ILE A 41 -26.75 32.65 -6.95
CA ILE A 41 -28.19 32.86 -7.10
C ILE A 41 -28.96 31.91 -6.18
N ARG A 42 -30.27 32.13 -6.06
CA ARG A 42 -31.16 31.19 -5.39
C ARG A 42 -31.29 29.91 -6.22
N ILE A 43 -31.13 28.75 -5.59
CA ILE A 43 -31.16 27.43 -6.25
C ILE A 43 -32.04 26.42 -5.50
N PRO A 44 -32.59 25.40 -6.16
CA PRO A 44 -33.33 24.32 -5.51
C PRO A 44 -32.40 23.36 -4.77
N GLY A 45 -32.90 22.78 -3.68
CA GLY A 45 -32.38 21.57 -3.07
C GLY A 45 -33.51 20.66 -2.64
N TYR A 46 -33.24 19.37 -2.54
CA TYR A 46 -34.23 18.35 -2.20
C TYR A 46 -33.81 17.57 -0.97
N TRP A 47 -34.71 17.47 0.00
CA TRP A 47 -34.54 16.62 1.16
C TRP A 47 -34.98 15.19 0.85
N MET A 48 -34.18 14.24 1.32
CA MET A 48 -34.51 12.83 1.37
C MET A 48 -34.49 12.37 2.83
N GLU A 49 -35.48 11.57 3.20
CA GLU A 49 -35.67 11.05 4.55
C GLU A 49 -36.27 9.63 4.49
N PRO A 50 -36.11 8.81 5.54
CA PRO A 50 -36.79 7.53 5.66
C PRO A 50 -38.32 7.70 5.61
N GLU A 51 -38.99 6.72 5.03
CA GLU A 51 -40.45 6.69 4.94
C GLU A 51 -41.09 6.76 6.33
N GLY A 52 -42.12 7.60 6.48
CA GLY A 52 -42.83 7.81 7.75
C GLY A 52 -42.16 8.81 8.72
N SER A 53 -41.01 9.40 8.38
CA SER A 53 -40.34 10.37 9.27
C SER A 53 -41.04 11.73 9.38
N ASN A 54 -41.87 12.12 8.40
CA ASN A 54 -42.77 13.29 8.42
C ASN A 54 -42.14 14.60 8.93
N ARG A 55 -40.85 14.83 8.63
CA ARG A 55 -40.12 16.03 9.09
C ARG A 55 -40.46 17.28 8.28
N GLU A 56 -40.30 18.46 8.86
CA GLU A 56 -40.44 19.69 8.08
C GLU A 56 -39.17 19.95 7.24
N THR A 57 -39.32 20.56 6.06
CA THR A 57 -38.18 20.96 5.23
C THR A 57 -37.32 21.98 5.98
N GLY A 58 -36.06 21.64 6.24
CA GLY A 58 -35.15 22.51 6.98
C GLY A 58 -35.32 22.46 8.51
N GLU A 59 -36.03 21.46 9.05
CA GLU A 59 -36.08 21.19 10.49
C GLU A 59 -34.67 21.00 11.07
N ALA A 60 -34.42 21.60 12.23
CA ALA A 60 -33.13 21.51 12.93
C ALA A 60 -32.74 20.06 13.26
N PRO A 61 -31.43 19.73 13.30
CA PRO A 61 -30.98 18.38 13.61
C PRO A 61 -31.29 17.98 15.05
N ARG A 62 -31.57 16.68 15.25
CA ARG A 62 -31.60 16.09 16.59
C ARG A 62 -30.17 15.88 17.12
N PRO A 63 -29.96 15.76 18.45
CA PRO A 63 -28.65 15.45 18.99
C PRO A 63 -28.07 14.15 18.39
N GLY A 64 -26.87 14.23 17.82
CA GLY A 64 -26.19 13.09 17.18
C GLY A 64 -26.70 12.74 15.77
N GLU A 65 -27.62 13.53 15.21
CA GLU A 65 -28.11 13.34 13.84
C GLU A 65 -27.08 13.80 12.81
N ARG A 66 -26.77 12.94 11.84
CA ARG A 66 -25.90 13.25 10.71
C ARG A 66 -26.67 13.44 9.42
N VAL A 67 -26.12 14.22 8.50
CA VAL A 67 -26.71 14.48 7.17
C VAL A 67 -25.71 14.24 6.06
N VAL A 68 -26.18 13.62 4.97
CA VAL A 68 -25.43 13.54 3.72
C VAL A 68 -25.75 14.76 2.88
N TYR A 69 -24.74 15.53 2.50
CA TYR A 69 -24.83 16.59 1.51
C TYR A 69 -24.38 16.04 0.15
N HIS A 70 -25.34 15.66 -0.69
CA HIS A 70 -25.11 14.98 -1.96
C HIS A 70 -24.97 15.98 -3.13
N LEU A 71 -23.87 15.83 -3.86
CA LEU A 71 -23.54 16.53 -5.08
C LEU A 71 -23.48 15.52 -6.23
N HIS A 72 -24.49 15.55 -7.10
CA HIS A 72 -24.65 14.52 -8.13
C HIS A 72 -23.59 14.61 -9.25
N GLY A 73 -23.29 13.49 -9.90
CA GLY A 73 -22.48 13.40 -11.11
C GLY A 73 -23.19 13.82 -12.39
N GLY A 74 -22.60 13.50 -13.55
CA GLY A 74 -23.15 13.89 -14.87
C GLY A 74 -22.28 14.86 -15.68
N GLY A 75 -20.98 14.89 -15.40
CA GLY A 75 -20.03 15.69 -16.17
C GLY A 75 -20.36 17.19 -16.19
N TYR A 76 -20.94 17.71 -15.11
CA TYR A 76 -21.45 19.10 -14.97
C TYR A 76 -22.51 19.53 -16.00
N THR A 77 -23.00 18.61 -16.84
CA THR A 77 -23.82 18.92 -18.01
C THR A 77 -25.14 18.14 -18.03
N HIS A 78 -25.27 17.11 -17.19
CA HIS A 78 -26.40 16.17 -17.13
C HIS A 78 -26.79 15.84 -15.68
N HIS A 79 -27.86 15.04 -15.54
CA HIS A 79 -28.48 14.60 -14.27
C HIS A 79 -29.09 15.72 -13.44
N THR A 80 -29.51 15.38 -12.22
CA THR A 80 -30.38 16.18 -11.36
C THR A 80 -30.25 15.72 -9.91
N ALA A 81 -30.51 16.62 -8.97
CA ALA A 81 -30.57 16.33 -7.54
C ALA A 81 -31.93 15.80 -7.08
N HIS A 82 -32.93 15.84 -7.96
CA HIS A 82 -34.28 15.37 -7.66
C HIS A 82 -34.27 13.94 -7.07
N PRO A 83 -35.07 13.62 -6.03
CA PRO A 83 -35.02 12.33 -5.33
C PRO A 83 -35.29 11.08 -6.17
N THR A 84 -35.84 11.26 -7.38
CA THR A 84 -36.08 10.19 -8.36
C THR A 84 -34.98 10.07 -9.42
N GLY A 85 -33.96 10.94 -9.36
CA GLY A 85 -32.79 10.86 -10.23
C GLY A 85 -31.94 9.64 -9.92
N ALA A 86 -31.22 9.12 -10.93
CA ALA A 86 -30.44 7.89 -10.78
C ALA A 86 -29.34 8.01 -9.70
N THR A 87 -28.69 9.16 -9.59
CA THR A 87 -27.63 9.44 -8.61
C THR A 87 -28.16 9.51 -7.17
N ALA A 88 -29.45 9.81 -6.98
CA ALA A 88 -30.09 9.85 -5.65
C ALA A 88 -30.13 8.47 -4.95
N ASN A 89 -29.81 7.39 -5.67
CA ASN A 89 -29.65 6.06 -5.08
C ASN A 89 -28.43 5.98 -4.14
N ILE A 90 -27.39 6.79 -4.33
CA ILE A 90 -26.20 6.80 -3.47
C ILE A 90 -26.55 7.30 -2.06
N PRO A 91 -27.07 8.54 -1.87
CA PRO A 91 -27.48 9.00 -0.54
C PRO A 91 -28.58 8.13 0.06
N ARG A 92 -29.49 7.57 -0.76
CA ARG A 92 -30.52 6.62 -0.31
C ARG A 92 -29.90 5.35 0.29
N GLY A 93 -28.92 4.75 -0.38
CA GLY A 93 -28.21 3.57 0.10
C GLY A 93 -27.45 3.86 1.40
N ILE A 94 -26.80 5.02 1.50
CA ILE A 94 -26.10 5.44 2.74
C ILE A 94 -27.10 5.53 3.91
N MET A 95 -28.25 6.17 3.70
CA MET A 95 -29.29 6.28 4.74
C MET A 95 -29.90 4.92 5.12
N GLN A 96 -30.02 3.98 4.19
CA GLN A 96 -30.54 2.64 4.45
C GLN A 96 -29.58 1.77 5.27
N HIS A 97 -28.29 2.04 5.16
CA HIS A 97 -27.24 1.22 5.79
C HIS A 97 -26.47 1.95 6.90
N SER A 98 -26.95 3.11 7.36
CA SER A 98 -26.34 3.87 8.45
C SER A 98 -27.38 4.36 9.45
N ASP A 99 -27.32 3.84 10.68
CA ASP A 99 -28.21 4.25 11.77
C ASP A 99 -28.04 5.73 12.16
N SER A 100 -26.89 6.32 11.85
CA SER A 100 -26.56 7.70 12.20
C SER A 100 -26.99 8.74 11.17
N VAL A 101 -27.25 8.33 9.93
CA VAL A 101 -27.61 9.23 8.82
C VAL A 101 -29.11 9.19 8.60
N LEU A 102 -29.81 10.20 9.13
CA LEU A 102 -31.27 10.21 9.11
C LEU A 102 -31.85 11.01 7.94
N ARG A 103 -31.04 11.82 7.25
CA ARG A 103 -31.47 12.64 6.11
C ARG A 103 -30.33 12.82 5.11
N ALA A 104 -30.69 13.03 3.85
CA ALA A 104 -29.80 13.55 2.83
C ALA A 104 -30.37 14.83 2.21
N PHE A 105 -29.48 15.74 1.83
CA PHE A 105 -29.79 16.96 1.14
C PHE A 105 -29.08 16.97 -0.21
N ASN A 106 -29.86 16.92 -1.29
CA ASN A 106 -29.36 16.86 -2.65
C ASN A 106 -29.47 18.25 -3.28
N LEU A 107 -28.36 18.84 -3.74
CA LEU A 107 -28.37 20.19 -4.31
C LEU A 107 -28.52 20.18 -5.83
N GLU A 108 -29.52 20.91 -6.35
CA GLU A 108 -29.76 21.09 -7.79
C GLU A 108 -28.84 22.19 -8.35
N TYR A 109 -27.53 21.95 -8.34
CA TYR A 109 -26.54 22.92 -8.82
C TYR A 109 -26.70 23.20 -10.32
N ARG A 110 -26.30 24.41 -10.75
CA ARG A 110 -26.43 24.81 -12.16
C ARG A 110 -25.52 24.00 -13.07
N LEU A 111 -26.13 23.37 -14.08
CA LEU A 111 -25.43 22.68 -15.15
C LEU A 111 -24.85 23.65 -16.19
N SER A 112 -23.66 23.33 -16.70
CA SER A 112 -23.03 24.01 -17.81
C SER A 112 -23.68 23.63 -19.14
N LYS A 113 -24.06 24.60 -19.98
CA LYS A 113 -24.71 24.37 -21.30
C LYS A 113 -24.13 25.29 -22.38
N GLY A 114 -24.45 25.06 -23.66
CA GLY A 114 -24.01 25.93 -24.78
C GLY A 114 -22.82 25.38 -25.58
N PRO A 115 -22.46 26.01 -26.70
CA PRO A 115 -21.71 27.28 -26.71
C PRO A 115 -22.53 28.54 -27.12
N PRO A 116 -22.18 29.75 -26.64
CA PRO A 116 -21.18 30.03 -25.60
C PRO A 116 -21.61 29.40 -24.26
N SER A 117 -20.63 29.09 -23.40
CA SER A 117 -20.95 28.39 -22.15
C SER A 117 -21.83 29.24 -21.24
N THR A 118 -22.93 28.67 -20.80
CA THR A 118 -23.78 29.19 -19.73
C THR A 118 -23.50 28.37 -18.48
N ASN A 119 -23.31 29.04 -17.34
CA ASN A 119 -22.91 28.42 -16.07
C ASN A 119 -21.59 27.60 -16.11
N PRO A 120 -20.46 28.12 -16.66
CA PRO A 120 -19.17 27.45 -16.57
C PRO A 120 -18.61 27.46 -15.13
N PHE A 121 -17.49 26.81 -14.88
CA PHE A 121 -16.69 26.96 -13.66
C PHE A 121 -16.47 28.45 -13.35
N PRO A 122 -16.64 28.90 -12.07
CA PRO A 122 -16.90 28.10 -10.87
C PRO A 122 -18.39 28.00 -10.47
N THR A 123 -19.35 28.11 -11.40
CA THR A 123 -20.79 28.24 -11.06
C THR A 123 -21.32 27.16 -10.12
N ALA A 124 -21.05 25.88 -10.41
CA ALA A 124 -21.46 24.78 -9.55
C ALA A 124 -20.84 24.86 -8.14
N LEU A 125 -19.61 25.39 -8.01
CA LEU A 125 -18.96 25.62 -6.72
C LEU A 125 -19.66 26.73 -5.93
N LEU A 126 -20.09 27.82 -6.58
CA LEU A 126 -20.88 28.87 -5.93
C LEU A 126 -22.18 28.31 -5.34
N ASP A 127 -22.82 27.41 -6.08
CA ASP A 127 -24.04 26.73 -5.69
C ASP A 127 -23.78 25.77 -4.52
N ALA A 128 -22.72 24.97 -4.60
CA ALA A 128 -22.32 24.04 -3.54
C ALA A 128 -22.01 24.75 -2.21
N ILE A 129 -21.40 25.94 -2.27
CA ILE A 129 -21.15 26.79 -1.10
C ILE A 129 -22.47 27.26 -0.48
N ALA A 130 -23.43 27.69 -1.31
CA ALA A 130 -24.74 28.13 -0.83
C ALA A 130 -25.50 27.00 -0.14
N GLY A 131 -25.49 25.78 -0.71
CA GLY A 131 -26.13 24.61 -0.09
C GLY A 131 -25.45 24.15 1.21
N TYR A 132 -24.11 24.21 1.29
CA TYR A 132 -23.39 23.91 2.53
C TYR A 132 -23.72 24.94 3.62
N ASN A 133 -23.73 26.22 3.27
CA ASN A 133 -24.14 27.30 4.16
C ASN A 133 -25.60 27.14 4.64
N TYR A 134 -26.50 26.68 3.77
CA TYR A 134 -27.86 26.34 4.15
C TYR A 134 -27.88 25.29 5.27
N LEU A 135 -27.15 24.19 5.13
CA LEU A 135 -27.08 23.16 6.16
C LEU A 135 -26.51 23.67 7.49
N VAL A 136 -25.39 24.41 7.45
CA VAL A 136 -24.72 24.87 8.67
C VAL A 136 -25.48 26.03 9.34
N ASN A 137 -25.78 27.09 8.58
CA ASN A 137 -26.24 28.35 9.16
C ASN A 137 -27.76 28.50 9.18
N HIS A 138 -28.51 27.84 8.29
CA HIS A 138 -29.97 27.89 8.31
C HIS A 138 -30.56 26.70 9.05
N VAL A 139 -30.14 25.48 8.71
CA VAL A 139 -30.67 24.23 9.30
C VAL A 139 -30.00 23.91 10.65
N LYS A 140 -28.81 24.47 10.92
CA LYS A 140 -28.07 24.32 12.19
C LYS A 140 -27.40 22.95 12.39
N PHE A 141 -27.04 22.26 11.30
CA PHE A 141 -26.10 21.15 11.41
C PHE A 141 -24.72 21.66 11.85
N LYS A 142 -24.10 20.96 12.80
CA LYS A 142 -22.69 21.19 13.07
C LYS A 142 -21.86 20.67 11.88
N PRO A 143 -20.77 21.33 11.49
CA PRO A 143 -19.91 20.85 10.40
C PRO A 143 -19.43 19.40 10.60
N GLU A 144 -19.13 19.01 11.84
CA GLU A 144 -18.72 17.63 12.21
C GLU A 144 -19.77 16.55 11.92
N ASP A 145 -21.05 16.93 11.86
CA ASP A 145 -22.19 16.04 11.59
C ASP A 145 -22.59 15.99 10.11
N ILE A 146 -21.91 16.77 9.24
CA ILE A 146 -22.16 16.79 7.80
C ILE A 146 -21.16 15.87 7.09
N ILE A 147 -21.69 14.97 6.28
CA ILE A 147 -20.93 14.15 5.33
C ILE A 147 -21.14 14.77 3.95
N VAL A 148 -20.08 15.28 3.33
CA VAL A 148 -20.17 15.69 1.91
C VAL A 148 -19.96 14.45 1.06
N GLU A 149 -20.87 14.20 0.13
CA GLU A 149 -20.78 13.08 -0.79
C GLU A 149 -20.95 13.57 -2.24
N GLY A 150 -20.19 12.98 -3.16
CA GLY A 150 -20.45 13.18 -4.58
C GLY A 150 -19.86 12.10 -5.47
N ASP A 151 -20.53 11.89 -6.60
CA ASP A 151 -20.16 10.91 -7.62
C ASP A 151 -19.61 11.56 -8.89
N SER A 152 -18.55 11.01 -9.50
CA SER A 152 -17.98 11.51 -10.75
C SER A 152 -17.67 13.02 -10.71
N ALA A 153 -18.34 13.83 -11.54
CA ALA A 153 -18.25 15.29 -11.51
C ALA A 153 -18.71 15.91 -10.16
N GLY A 154 -19.66 15.29 -9.49
CA GLY A 154 -20.07 15.64 -8.13
C GLY A 154 -18.99 15.36 -7.10
N GLY A 155 -18.20 14.30 -7.28
CA GLY A 155 -17.00 14.02 -6.48
C GLY A 155 -15.92 15.09 -6.67
N ASN A 156 -15.72 15.56 -7.91
CA ASN A 156 -14.87 16.73 -8.19
C ASN A 156 -15.36 17.99 -7.47
N LEU A 157 -16.67 18.25 -7.53
CA LEU A 157 -17.30 19.39 -6.87
C LEU A 157 -17.18 19.32 -5.34
N ALA A 158 -17.33 18.13 -4.75
CA ALA A 158 -17.15 17.89 -3.33
C ALA A 158 -15.72 18.22 -2.86
N ILE A 159 -14.69 17.80 -3.63
CA ILE A 159 -13.29 18.15 -3.36
C ILE A 159 -13.09 19.67 -3.44
N ALA A 160 -13.64 20.32 -4.47
CA ALA A 160 -13.54 21.76 -4.66
C ALA A 160 -14.22 22.55 -3.54
N LEU A 161 -15.37 22.08 -3.04
CA LEU A 161 -16.07 22.66 -1.90
C LEU A 161 -15.22 22.58 -0.63
N VAL A 162 -14.75 21.39 -0.26
CA VAL A 162 -13.93 21.20 0.95
C VAL A 162 -12.66 22.04 0.88
N ARG A 163 -12.00 22.07 -0.28
CA ARG A 163 -10.84 22.92 -0.54
C ARG A 163 -11.15 24.40 -0.29
N TYR A 164 -12.24 24.89 -0.85
CA TYR A 164 -12.67 26.27 -0.67
C TYR A 164 -12.90 26.59 0.81
N LEU A 165 -13.61 25.72 1.54
CA LEU A 165 -13.89 25.91 2.96
C LEU A 165 -12.60 25.99 3.76
N LEU A 166 -11.61 25.13 3.49
CA LEU A 166 -10.32 25.12 4.19
C LEU A 166 -9.45 26.34 3.88
N GLU A 167 -9.23 26.62 2.60
CA GLU A 167 -8.28 27.65 2.17
C GLU A 167 -8.77 29.07 2.47
N ASN A 168 -10.07 29.26 2.71
CA ASN A 168 -10.67 30.59 2.94
C ASN A 168 -11.11 30.83 4.40
N GLN A 169 -10.79 29.93 5.35
CA GLN A 169 -11.11 30.14 6.78
C GLN A 169 -10.52 31.46 7.33
N SER A 170 -9.37 31.87 6.84
CA SER A 170 -8.66 33.08 7.28
C SER A 170 -8.98 34.34 6.46
N GLN A 171 -9.90 34.27 5.49
CA GLN A 171 -10.28 35.40 4.65
C GLN A 171 -11.17 36.36 5.46
N THR A 172 -10.53 37.13 6.34
CA THR A 172 -11.13 38.12 7.24
C THR A 172 -11.08 39.53 6.67
N GLU A 173 -11.24 39.71 5.36
CA GLU A 173 -11.28 41.07 4.75
C GLU A 173 -12.53 41.86 5.15
N SER A 174 -13.53 41.19 5.75
CA SER A 174 -14.65 41.85 6.42
C SER A 174 -15.01 41.09 7.71
N PRO A 175 -15.16 41.76 8.86
CA PRO A 175 -15.57 41.13 10.13
C PRO A 175 -16.99 40.51 10.07
N GLU A 176 -17.72 40.70 8.97
CA GLU A 176 -19.06 40.14 8.74
C GLU A 176 -19.05 38.83 7.93
N VAL A 177 -17.91 38.42 7.36
CA VAL A 177 -17.83 37.19 6.54
C VAL A 177 -17.22 36.07 7.35
N THR A 178 -18.05 35.10 7.75
CA THR A 178 -17.60 33.87 8.44
C THR A 178 -17.78 32.67 7.52
N ILE A 179 -16.69 32.14 6.98
CA ILE A 179 -16.71 30.90 6.19
C ILE A 179 -17.04 29.72 7.11
N PRO A 180 -18.07 28.91 6.81
CA PRO A 180 -18.36 27.71 7.58
C PRO A 180 -17.13 26.78 7.69
N PRO A 181 -16.87 26.15 8.85
CA PRO A 181 -15.81 25.15 8.97
C PRO A 181 -16.02 23.97 7.99
N PRO A 182 -14.95 23.25 7.62
CA PRO A 182 -15.04 22.07 6.75
C PRO A 182 -15.94 20.98 7.38
N PRO A 183 -16.53 20.08 6.55
CA PRO A 183 -17.37 19.00 7.02
C PRO A 183 -16.58 17.96 7.82
N GLY A 184 -17.29 17.10 8.57
CA GLY A 184 -16.66 16.03 9.35
C GLY A 184 -16.09 14.92 8.48
N GLU A 185 -16.76 14.57 7.38
CA GLU A 185 -16.39 13.47 6.49
C GLU A 185 -16.64 13.79 5.01
N LEU A 186 -15.89 13.11 4.14
CA LEU A 186 -15.99 13.22 2.69
C LEU A 186 -16.10 11.81 2.07
N ILE A 187 -17.11 11.59 1.23
CA ILE A 187 -17.31 10.36 0.45
C ILE A 187 -17.20 10.70 -1.03
N LEU A 188 -16.32 10.02 -1.75
CA LEU A 188 -16.07 10.22 -3.17
C LEU A 188 -16.33 8.94 -3.94
N CYS A 189 -17.35 8.95 -4.80
CA CYS A 189 -17.70 7.82 -5.65
C CYS A 189 -17.18 8.05 -7.06
N SER A 190 -16.14 7.32 -7.46
CA SER A 190 -15.54 7.41 -8.80
C SER A 190 -15.23 8.86 -9.23
N PRO A 191 -14.53 9.68 -8.41
CA PRO A 191 -14.44 11.12 -8.63
C PRO A 191 -13.68 11.48 -9.92
N TRP A 192 -14.20 12.46 -10.66
CA TRP A 192 -13.53 13.00 -11.85
C TRP A 192 -12.40 13.97 -11.44
N ALA A 193 -11.25 13.42 -11.07
CA ALA A 193 -10.10 14.13 -10.50
C ALA A 193 -9.23 14.92 -11.50
N ASP A 194 -9.27 14.60 -12.81
CA ASP A 194 -8.57 15.34 -13.86
C ASP A 194 -9.50 15.61 -15.06
N ILE A 195 -9.89 16.87 -15.21
CA ILE A 195 -10.70 17.37 -16.33
C ILE A 195 -9.79 17.85 -17.48
N GLY A 196 -8.50 18.00 -17.21
CA GLY A 196 -7.48 18.38 -18.19
C GLY A 196 -7.16 17.25 -19.16
N ASP A 197 -5.93 17.28 -19.67
CA ASP A 197 -5.45 16.32 -20.66
C ASP A 197 -4.22 15.54 -20.15
N SER A 198 -3.89 15.63 -18.86
CA SER A 198 -2.62 15.10 -18.33
C SER A 198 -2.63 13.58 -18.15
N ASP A 199 -3.81 12.98 -17.99
CA ASP A 199 -4.05 11.54 -17.96
C ASP A 199 -4.36 10.96 -19.36
N VAL A 200 -4.45 11.80 -20.40
CA VAL A 200 -4.76 11.40 -21.78
C VAL A 200 -3.48 11.01 -22.52
N LYS A 201 -2.91 9.86 -22.19
CA LYS A 201 -1.68 9.32 -22.79
C LYS A 201 -1.81 7.84 -23.16
N PRO A 202 -1.15 7.35 -24.22
CA PRO A 202 -1.15 5.93 -24.55
C PRO A 202 -0.81 5.06 -23.33
N GLY A 203 -1.57 3.99 -23.12
CA GLY A 203 -1.41 3.07 -22.00
C GLY A 203 -2.08 3.48 -20.68
N SER A 204 -2.71 4.65 -20.59
CA SER A 204 -3.56 4.97 -19.43
C SER A 204 -4.95 4.33 -19.54
N SER A 205 -5.61 4.19 -18.39
CA SER A 205 -6.97 3.69 -18.21
C SER A 205 -8.00 4.31 -19.15
N ILE A 206 -7.83 5.57 -19.56
CA ILE A 206 -8.70 6.22 -20.54
C ILE A 206 -8.73 5.50 -21.90
N TYR A 207 -7.67 4.75 -22.23
CA TYR A 207 -7.55 3.92 -23.42
C TYR A 207 -7.69 2.43 -23.10
N THR A 208 -7.02 1.92 -22.06
CA THR A 208 -6.98 0.48 -21.77
C THR A 208 -8.33 -0.05 -21.28
N ASN A 209 -9.08 0.76 -20.53
CA ASN A 209 -10.40 0.38 -20.00
C ASN A 209 -11.56 0.79 -20.92
N ARG A 210 -11.27 1.45 -22.05
CA ARG A 210 -12.29 2.03 -22.93
C ARG A 210 -13.30 1.01 -23.47
N SER A 211 -12.89 -0.24 -23.65
CA SER A 211 -13.75 -1.31 -24.17
C SER A 211 -14.67 -1.93 -23.11
N VAL A 212 -14.37 -1.72 -21.83
CA VAL A 212 -15.06 -2.37 -20.69
C VAL A 212 -15.81 -1.38 -19.78
N ASP A 213 -15.47 -0.09 -19.84
CA ASP A 213 -16.23 0.97 -19.17
C ASP A 213 -17.45 1.41 -20.00
N TYR A 214 -18.54 1.77 -19.32
CA TYR A 214 -19.70 2.42 -19.93
C TYR A 214 -19.40 3.87 -20.38
N LEU A 215 -18.34 4.47 -19.84
CA LEU A 215 -17.83 5.79 -20.22
C LEU A 215 -16.82 5.70 -21.37
N ASP A 216 -16.96 6.61 -22.35
CA ASP A 216 -15.96 6.82 -23.39
C ASP A 216 -15.50 8.28 -23.39
N MET A 217 -14.43 8.55 -22.64
CA MET A 217 -13.91 9.89 -22.36
C MET A 217 -13.11 10.53 -23.50
N VAL A 218 -12.77 9.77 -24.54
CA VAL A 218 -12.05 10.29 -25.72
C VAL A 218 -13.00 10.73 -26.85
N LYS A 219 -14.31 10.57 -26.68
CA LYS A 219 -15.31 11.05 -27.66
C LYS A 219 -15.24 12.57 -27.84
N PRO A 220 -15.38 13.10 -29.08
CA PRO A 220 -15.45 14.54 -29.32
C PRO A 220 -16.52 15.26 -28.49
N SER A 221 -17.66 14.61 -28.24
CA SER A 221 -18.73 15.15 -27.39
C SER A 221 -18.30 15.39 -25.94
N VAL A 222 -17.41 14.56 -25.40
CA VAL A 222 -16.86 14.73 -24.05
C VAL A 222 -15.93 15.93 -24.01
N ARG A 223 -15.09 16.12 -25.03
CA ARG A 223 -14.28 17.34 -25.17
C ARG A 223 -15.16 18.59 -25.20
N THR A 224 -16.27 18.56 -25.93
CA THR A 224 -17.25 19.67 -25.91
C THR A 224 -17.86 19.88 -24.53
N ASN A 225 -18.17 18.82 -23.79
CA ASN A 225 -18.69 18.94 -22.41
C ASN A 225 -17.65 19.49 -21.43
N LYS A 226 -16.39 19.08 -21.54
CA LYS A 226 -15.27 19.70 -20.81
C LYS A 226 -15.23 21.21 -21.10
N LEU A 227 -15.29 21.63 -22.36
CA LEU A 227 -15.28 23.06 -22.72
C LEU A 227 -16.50 23.83 -22.20
N LYS A 228 -17.69 23.22 -22.13
CA LYS A 228 -18.85 23.82 -21.46
C LYS A 228 -18.53 24.11 -20.00
N PHE A 229 -18.00 23.14 -19.27
CA PHE A 229 -17.62 23.34 -17.87
C PHE A 229 -16.48 24.36 -17.73
N LEU A 230 -15.43 24.27 -18.53
CA LEU A 230 -14.25 25.12 -18.40
C LEU A 230 -14.51 26.57 -18.80
N GLY A 231 -15.44 26.83 -19.73
CA GLY A 231 -15.79 28.18 -20.18
C GLY A 231 -14.56 29.02 -20.53
N PRO A 232 -14.37 30.23 -19.95
CA PRO A 232 -13.26 31.12 -20.29
C PRO A 232 -11.90 30.68 -19.72
N PHE A 233 -11.84 29.55 -19.00
CA PHE A 233 -10.60 28.97 -18.50
C PHE A 233 -9.98 27.97 -19.48
N GLU A 234 -10.81 27.34 -20.30
CA GLU A 234 -10.41 26.31 -21.26
C GLU A 234 -9.49 25.23 -20.63
N PHE A 235 -8.81 24.44 -21.46
CA PHE A 235 -7.90 23.38 -21.00
C PHE A 235 -6.68 23.93 -20.25
N ALA A 236 -6.26 25.17 -20.55
CA ALA A 236 -5.18 25.82 -19.81
C ALA A 236 -5.51 25.92 -18.31
N GLY A 237 -6.74 26.33 -17.97
CA GLY A 237 -7.20 26.36 -16.58
C GLY A 237 -7.35 24.96 -15.97
N ALA A 238 -7.80 23.98 -16.74
CA ALA A 238 -7.88 22.59 -16.26
C ALA A 238 -6.50 22.02 -15.88
N ASN A 239 -5.46 22.37 -16.63
CA ASN A 239 -4.09 21.91 -16.41
C ASN A 239 -3.32 22.78 -15.38
N SER A 240 -3.91 23.85 -14.86
CA SER A 240 -3.24 24.74 -13.90
C SER A 240 -3.99 24.93 -12.58
N ASN A 241 -5.29 24.64 -12.51
CA ASN A 241 -6.12 24.96 -11.35
C ASN A 241 -6.46 23.73 -10.51
N ARG A 242 -5.98 23.73 -9.25
CA ARG A 242 -6.20 22.66 -8.25
C ARG A 242 -7.68 22.45 -7.84
N TYR A 243 -8.57 23.39 -8.14
CA TYR A 243 -10.03 23.25 -7.96
C TYR A 243 -10.71 22.56 -9.14
N ILE A 244 -10.11 22.60 -10.32
CA ILE A 244 -10.65 21.98 -11.53
C ILE A 244 -10.15 20.54 -11.64
N SER A 245 -8.84 20.33 -11.51
CA SER A 245 -8.21 19.02 -11.71
C SER A 245 -7.26 18.64 -10.55
N PRO A 246 -7.80 18.33 -9.36
CA PRO A 246 -6.98 17.98 -8.18
C PRO A 246 -6.06 16.76 -8.37
N GLY A 247 -6.36 15.87 -9.32
CA GLY A 247 -5.56 14.70 -9.69
C GLY A 247 -4.62 14.91 -10.88
N SER A 248 -4.55 16.12 -11.47
CA SER A 248 -3.73 16.35 -12.67
C SER A 248 -2.24 16.27 -12.39
N THR A 249 -1.51 15.60 -13.29
CA THR A 249 -0.04 15.54 -13.33
C THR A 249 0.59 16.55 -14.28
N ALA A 250 -0.18 17.52 -14.79
CA ALA A 250 0.34 18.56 -15.67
C ALA A 250 1.47 19.36 -14.98
N SER A 251 2.55 19.66 -15.71
CA SER A 251 3.68 20.44 -15.18
C SER A 251 3.30 21.88 -14.83
N THR A 252 2.21 22.39 -15.41
CA THR A 252 1.65 23.71 -15.13
C THR A 252 0.75 23.75 -13.88
N MET A 253 0.52 22.60 -13.24
CA MET A 253 -0.41 22.50 -12.12
C MET A 253 0.12 23.26 -10.90
N GLU A 254 -0.72 24.11 -10.33
CA GLU A 254 -0.46 24.75 -9.04
C GLU A 254 -0.22 23.71 -7.94
N PRO A 255 0.51 24.06 -6.85
CA PRO A 255 0.68 23.16 -5.72
C PRO A 255 -0.67 22.64 -5.21
N VAL A 256 -0.85 21.32 -5.30
CA VAL A 256 -2.05 20.64 -4.81
C VAL A 256 -1.75 20.12 -3.42
N SER A 257 -2.48 20.62 -2.43
CA SER A 257 -2.44 20.06 -1.07
C SER A 257 -3.79 19.60 -0.57
N PHE A 258 -3.81 18.52 0.20
CA PHE A 258 -4.97 17.98 0.92
C PHE A 258 -4.81 18.06 2.44
N LYS A 259 -3.85 18.83 2.94
CA LYS A 259 -3.67 19.04 4.39
C LYS A 259 -4.93 19.64 5.00
N GLY A 260 -5.41 19.04 6.09
CA GLY A 260 -6.62 19.47 6.78
C GLY A 260 -7.93 19.01 6.15
N PHE A 261 -7.90 18.24 5.05
CA PHE A 261 -9.10 17.58 4.55
C PHE A 261 -9.68 16.62 5.61
N PRO A 262 -11.01 16.46 5.65
CA PRO A 262 -11.67 15.55 6.58
C PRO A 262 -11.37 14.09 6.23
N ARG A 263 -11.76 13.17 7.12
CA ARG A 263 -11.68 11.74 6.83
C ARG A 263 -12.40 11.45 5.51
N THR A 264 -11.66 10.86 4.57
CA THR A 264 -12.13 10.70 3.19
C THR A 264 -12.20 9.22 2.82
N PHE A 265 -13.35 8.80 2.31
CA PHE A 265 -13.55 7.49 1.68
C PHE A 265 -13.62 7.68 0.16
N ILE A 266 -12.83 6.92 -0.59
CA ILE A 266 -12.81 6.95 -2.06
C ILE A 266 -13.15 5.54 -2.55
N THR A 267 -14.15 5.42 -3.41
CA THR A 267 -14.44 4.19 -4.15
C THR A 267 -14.19 4.40 -5.65
N ALA A 268 -13.67 3.37 -6.30
CA ALA A 268 -13.42 3.31 -7.73
C ALA A 268 -13.41 1.83 -8.16
N GLY A 269 -13.81 1.56 -9.40
CA GLY A 269 -13.67 0.27 -10.06
C GLY A 269 -12.42 0.22 -10.94
N ASP A 270 -11.74 -0.93 -10.95
CA ASP A 270 -10.53 -1.11 -11.77
C ASP A 270 -10.80 -1.07 -13.28
N ALA A 271 -12.04 -1.34 -13.70
CA ALA A 271 -12.48 -1.24 -15.10
C ALA A 271 -12.86 0.20 -15.51
N GLU A 272 -12.71 1.20 -14.64
CA GLU A 272 -13.06 2.58 -14.96
C GLU A 272 -11.97 3.28 -15.78
N VAL A 273 -12.37 4.09 -16.76
CA VAL A 273 -11.47 4.99 -17.52
C VAL A 273 -10.91 6.13 -16.66
N LEU A 274 -11.47 6.34 -15.47
CA LEU A 274 -11.04 7.35 -14.50
C LEU A 274 -10.06 6.78 -13.45
N VAL A 275 -9.77 5.48 -13.44
CA VAL A 275 -9.08 4.85 -12.29
C VAL A 275 -7.67 5.43 -12.05
N ASP A 276 -6.90 5.79 -13.08
CA ASP A 276 -5.54 6.33 -12.90
C ASP A 276 -5.52 7.72 -12.26
N GLN A 277 -6.45 8.60 -12.66
CA GLN A 277 -6.57 9.93 -12.06
C GLN A 277 -7.09 9.83 -10.62
N ILE A 278 -7.93 8.83 -10.31
CA ILE A 278 -8.38 8.55 -8.94
C ILE A 278 -7.22 8.01 -8.08
N ARG A 279 -6.38 7.11 -8.62
CA ARG A 279 -5.18 6.62 -7.94
C ARG A 279 -4.21 7.77 -7.63
N THR A 280 -3.98 8.65 -8.60
CA THR A 280 -3.16 9.87 -8.42
C THR A 280 -3.71 10.77 -7.32
N LEU A 281 -5.03 11.02 -7.32
CA LEU A 281 -5.71 11.78 -6.27
C LEU A 281 -5.51 11.13 -4.89
N ARG A 282 -5.73 9.81 -4.80
CA ARG A 282 -5.61 9.03 -3.57
C ARG A 282 -4.18 9.06 -3.04
N GLU A 283 -3.17 8.94 -3.90
CA GLU A 283 -1.76 9.05 -3.50
C GLU A 283 -1.43 10.42 -2.91
N ARG A 284 -1.88 11.51 -3.55
CA ARG A 284 -1.72 12.88 -3.01
C ARG A 284 -2.43 13.06 -1.68
N MET A 285 -3.66 12.57 -1.56
CA MET A 285 -4.41 12.60 -0.32
C MET A 285 -3.71 11.81 0.78
N VAL A 286 -3.25 10.59 0.51
CA VAL A 286 -2.48 9.79 1.48
C VAL A 286 -1.22 10.51 1.92
N ALA A 287 -0.46 11.09 0.99
CA ALA A 287 0.77 11.83 1.31
C ALA A 287 0.50 13.02 2.25
N ASP A 288 -0.57 13.77 2.01
CA ASP A 288 -0.87 14.99 2.77
C ASP A 288 -1.74 14.78 4.03
N MET A 289 -2.56 13.74 4.02
CA MET A 289 -3.53 13.43 5.07
C MET A 289 -3.08 12.27 5.98
N ALA A 290 -1.90 11.70 5.77
CA ALA A 290 -1.34 10.63 6.60
C ALA A 290 -1.51 10.95 8.10
N SER A 291 -2.37 10.17 8.74
CA SER A 291 -2.80 10.41 10.12
C SER A 291 -1.70 10.11 11.14
N LYS A 292 -1.78 10.78 12.28
CA LYS A 292 -0.99 10.51 13.50
C LYS A 292 -1.25 9.12 14.10
N ASP A 293 -2.26 8.40 13.63
CA ASP A 293 -2.68 7.07 14.11
C ASP A 293 -2.71 6.00 13.00
N ASP A 294 -1.89 6.14 11.96
CA ASP A 294 -1.79 5.16 10.88
C ASP A 294 -1.32 3.79 11.40
N GLU A 295 -2.26 2.84 11.47
CA GLU A 295 -2.06 1.44 11.85
C GLU A 295 -1.00 0.77 10.96
N LYS A 296 -0.97 1.11 9.66
CA LYS A 296 0.05 0.61 8.73
C LYS A 296 1.44 1.03 9.16
N VAL A 297 1.65 2.28 9.56
CA VAL A 297 2.96 2.70 10.07
C VAL A 297 3.29 2.02 11.39
N ALA A 298 2.32 1.78 12.26
CA ALA A 298 2.56 1.04 13.49
C ALA A 298 3.05 -0.38 13.21
N GLU A 299 2.46 -1.06 12.23
CA GLU A 299 2.89 -2.38 11.75
C GLU A 299 4.30 -2.33 11.13
N LEU A 300 4.57 -1.36 10.26
CA LEU A 300 5.89 -1.18 9.65
C LEU A 300 6.98 -0.90 10.69
N LEU A 301 6.70 -0.08 11.71
CA LEU A 301 7.66 0.17 12.78
C LEU A 301 7.94 -1.08 13.62
N LYS A 302 6.94 -1.96 13.82
CA LYS A 302 7.12 -3.27 14.47
C LYS A 302 7.89 -4.24 13.57
N GLU A 303 7.68 -4.21 12.26
CA GLU A 303 8.43 -4.99 11.27
C GLU A 303 9.91 -4.57 11.23
N TYR A 304 10.20 -3.26 11.16
CA TYR A 304 11.57 -2.75 11.24
C TYR A 304 12.23 -3.06 12.59
N GLN A 305 11.46 -3.08 13.68
CA GLN A 305 11.94 -3.56 14.97
C GLN A 305 12.38 -5.02 14.88
N ARG A 306 11.54 -5.94 14.37
CA ARG A 306 11.91 -7.35 14.17
C ARG A 306 13.16 -7.53 13.31
N ARG A 307 13.37 -6.66 12.31
CA ARG A 307 14.57 -6.62 11.45
C ARG A 307 15.79 -5.99 12.14
N ASN A 308 15.67 -5.57 13.40
CA ASN A 308 16.72 -4.89 14.16
C ASN A 308 17.18 -3.57 13.51
N ILE A 309 16.24 -2.89 12.83
CA ILE A 309 16.41 -1.58 12.19
C ILE A 309 15.82 -0.51 13.12
N THR A 310 16.69 0.10 13.94
CA THR A 310 16.25 1.07 14.96
C THR A 310 16.74 2.49 14.71
N ASN A 311 17.57 2.73 13.69
CA ASN A 311 18.08 4.07 13.38
C ASN A 311 16.97 4.91 12.74
N LYS A 312 16.64 6.06 13.34
CA LYS A 312 15.55 6.93 12.89
C LYS A 312 15.69 7.42 11.45
N HIS A 313 16.90 7.65 10.97
CA HIS A 313 17.15 8.11 9.60
C HIS A 313 16.98 6.96 8.61
N THR A 314 17.54 5.79 8.94
CA THR A 314 17.33 4.59 8.11
C THR A 314 15.85 4.21 8.01
N VAL A 315 15.12 4.21 9.13
CA VAL A 315 13.67 3.92 9.12
C VAL A 315 12.90 4.95 8.30
N SER A 316 13.26 6.24 8.40
CA SER A 316 12.64 7.30 7.58
C SER A 316 12.85 7.06 6.09
N HIS A 317 14.08 6.73 5.68
CA HIS A 317 14.39 6.44 4.29
C HIS A 317 13.72 5.17 3.79
N LEU A 318 13.61 4.12 4.62
CA LEU A 318 12.93 2.87 4.26
C LEU A 318 11.42 3.08 4.12
N LEU A 319 10.78 3.82 5.03
CA LEU A 319 9.36 4.16 4.92
C LEU A 319 9.07 4.85 3.58
N LEU A 320 9.94 5.76 3.15
CA LEU A 320 9.81 6.43 1.86
C LEU A 320 10.07 5.47 0.69
N ALA A 321 11.18 4.73 0.70
CA ALA A 321 11.62 3.90 -0.43
C ALA A 321 10.74 2.66 -0.64
N GLU A 322 10.36 1.97 0.44
CA GLU A 322 9.59 0.72 0.38
C GLU A 322 8.07 0.97 0.37
N HIS A 323 7.60 2.10 0.91
CA HIS A 323 6.16 2.31 1.15
C HIS A 323 5.63 3.69 0.72
N GLY A 324 6.47 4.59 0.20
CA GLY A 324 6.06 5.95 -0.19
C GLY A 324 5.66 6.85 0.98
N ILE A 325 6.05 6.50 2.21
CA ILE A 325 5.66 7.22 3.43
C ILE A 325 6.77 8.18 3.85
N GLU A 326 6.55 9.48 3.69
CA GLU A 326 7.46 10.50 4.21
C GLU A 326 7.23 10.72 5.71
N MET A 327 8.27 10.50 6.53
CA MET A 327 8.17 10.67 7.98
C MET A 327 9.46 11.18 8.59
N SER A 328 9.38 12.24 9.40
CA SER A 328 10.56 12.79 10.07
C SER A 328 11.11 11.87 11.16
N GLY A 329 12.43 11.90 11.35
CA GLY A 329 13.11 11.08 12.38
C GLY A 329 12.63 11.35 13.80
N SER A 330 12.19 12.59 14.12
CA SER A 330 11.60 12.92 15.43
C SER A 330 10.24 12.25 15.64
N THR A 331 9.41 12.19 14.60
CA THR A 331 8.11 11.50 14.62
C THR A 331 8.29 10.01 14.82
N ILE A 332 9.25 9.39 14.14
CA ILE A 332 9.60 7.97 14.30
C ILE A 332 10.01 7.66 15.74
N VAL A 333 10.88 8.48 16.34
CA VAL A 333 11.30 8.29 17.74
C VAL A 333 10.11 8.38 18.68
N ARG A 334 9.20 9.35 18.48
CA ARG A 334 7.99 9.49 19.28
C ARG A 334 7.09 8.26 19.16
N ARG A 335 6.80 7.80 17.94
CA ARG A 335 5.94 6.63 17.69
C ARG A 335 6.52 5.34 18.26
N ARG A 336 7.82 5.11 18.06
CA ARG A 336 8.50 3.95 18.65
C ARG A 336 8.37 3.93 20.18
N ARG A 337 8.38 5.10 20.84
CA ARG A 337 8.14 5.21 22.28
C ARG A 337 6.71 4.86 22.65
N GLU A 338 5.71 5.35 21.91
CA GLU A 338 4.28 5.04 22.12
C GLU A 338 3.99 3.55 21.94
N LEU A 339 4.63 2.90 20.97
CA LEU A 339 4.53 1.46 20.71
C LEU A 339 5.40 0.59 21.64
N GLY A 340 6.14 1.19 22.58
CA GLY A 340 7.04 0.45 23.48
C GLY A 340 8.27 -0.18 22.80
N LEU A 341 8.62 0.23 21.58
CA LEU A 341 9.71 -0.33 20.78
C LEU A 341 11.08 0.20 21.23
N LYS A 342 11.74 -0.57 22.10
CA LYS A 342 13.02 -0.20 22.72
C LYS A 342 14.22 -0.75 21.95
N GLY A 343 15.32 0.00 21.95
CA GLY A 343 16.61 -0.45 21.41
C GLY A 343 17.39 -1.30 22.42
N SER A 344 18.39 -2.05 21.93
CA SER A 344 19.05 -3.10 22.72
C SER A 344 19.64 -2.66 24.06
N GLY A 345 20.26 -1.48 24.12
CA GLY A 345 20.85 -0.97 25.35
C GLY A 345 19.83 -0.71 26.45
N ARG A 346 18.66 -0.16 26.09
CA ARG A 346 17.59 0.13 27.06
C ARG A 346 16.92 -1.16 27.52
N THR A 347 16.53 -2.01 26.57
CA THR A 347 15.87 -3.30 26.85
C THR A 347 16.72 -4.18 27.76
N THR A 348 18.03 -4.31 27.51
CA THR A 348 18.92 -5.17 28.31
C THR A 348 19.06 -4.71 29.76
N ARG A 349 18.96 -3.39 30.02
CA ARG A 349 19.03 -2.83 31.39
C ARG A 349 17.71 -2.95 32.15
N GLU A 350 16.58 -2.81 31.46
CA GLU A 350 15.26 -2.77 32.07
C GLU A 350 14.63 -4.16 32.24
N MET A 351 14.98 -5.12 31.38
CA MET A 351 14.46 -6.50 31.43
C MET A 351 15.17 -7.32 32.52
N SER A 352 14.43 -8.20 33.19
CA SER A 352 14.99 -9.03 34.26
C SER A 352 16.02 -10.03 33.74
N GLU A 353 16.99 -10.43 34.58
CA GLU A 353 17.99 -11.44 34.18
C GLU A 353 17.36 -12.79 33.81
N ASN A 354 16.27 -13.17 34.47
CA ASN A 354 15.57 -14.44 34.19
C ASN A 354 14.93 -14.43 32.81
N GLU A 355 14.22 -13.36 32.43
CA GLU A 355 13.62 -13.23 31.10
C GLU A 355 14.69 -13.23 30.01
N LYS A 356 15.79 -12.49 30.19
CA LYS A 356 16.89 -12.46 29.22
C LYS A 356 17.53 -13.83 29.05
N ARG A 357 17.74 -14.56 30.16
CA ARG A 357 18.27 -15.92 30.15
C ARG A 357 17.33 -16.88 29.44
N GLN A 358 16.02 -16.79 29.69
CA GLN A 358 15.05 -17.65 29.03
C GLN A 358 15.10 -17.48 27.51
N LEU A 359 15.07 -16.22 27.01
CA LEU A 359 15.18 -15.92 25.58
C LEU A 359 16.46 -16.48 24.95
N LEU A 360 17.59 -16.41 25.67
CA LEU A 360 18.84 -16.99 25.22
C LEU A 360 18.78 -18.53 25.17
N MET A 361 18.27 -19.15 26.24
CA MET A 361 18.17 -20.61 26.33
C MET A 361 17.24 -21.18 25.26
N ASP A 362 16.12 -20.51 24.98
CA ASP A 362 15.19 -20.88 23.92
C ASP A 362 15.88 -20.92 22.55
N GLN A 363 16.80 -19.99 22.27
CA GLN A 363 17.59 -20.01 21.03
C GLN A 363 18.71 -21.06 21.04
N LEU A 364 19.36 -21.29 22.19
CA LEU A 364 20.41 -22.31 22.29
C LEU A 364 19.84 -23.73 22.14
N ALA A 365 18.61 -23.96 22.60
CA ALA A 365 17.90 -25.21 22.42
C ALA A 365 17.62 -25.52 20.93
N LYS A 366 17.48 -24.47 20.10
CA LYS A 366 17.34 -24.58 18.63
C LYS A 366 18.69 -24.73 17.90
N ASP A 367 19.80 -24.73 18.64
CA ASP A 367 21.17 -24.80 18.10
C ASP A 367 21.95 -26.01 18.68
N PRO A 368 21.44 -27.25 18.54
CA PRO A 368 22.07 -28.44 19.12
C PRO A 368 23.47 -28.69 18.52
N GLY A 369 23.67 -28.35 17.24
CA GLY A 369 24.97 -28.43 16.55
C GLY A 369 25.97 -27.35 16.99
N ARG A 370 25.58 -26.43 17.88
CA ARG A 370 26.41 -25.32 18.37
C ARG A 370 26.98 -24.50 17.21
N THR A 371 26.13 -24.18 16.24
CA THR A 371 26.47 -23.47 15.02
C THR A 371 26.32 -21.96 15.09
N ARG A 372 25.44 -21.46 15.95
CA ARG A 372 25.07 -20.05 15.95
C ARG A 372 25.90 -19.21 16.92
N GLY A 373 26.62 -18.22 16.41
CA GLY A 373 27.41 -17.29 17.21
C GLY A 373 26.56 -16.21 17.91
N PRO A 374 27.13 -15.40 18.82
CA PRO A 374 26.39 -14.41 19.61
C PRO A 374 25.60 -13.38 18.79
N ARG A 375 26.07 -13.03 17.58
CA ARG A 375 25.35 -12.11 16.68
C ARG A 375 24.11 -12.78 16.09
N THR A 376 24.25 -13.99 15.57
CA THR A 376 23.16 -14.77 15.01
C THR A 376 22.07 -15.03 16.06
N ILE A 377 22.46 -15.40 17.28
CA ILE A 377 21.53 -15.57 18.40
C ILE A 377 20.79 -14.27 18.73
N LYS A 378 21.50 -13.13 18.77
CA LYS A 378 20.88 -11.82 18.99
C LYS A 378 19.82 -11.51 17.91
N GLU A 379 20.15 -11.76 16.66
CA GLU A 379 19.26 -11.50 15.51
C GLU A 379 18.03 -12.42 15.55
N ALA A 380 18.20 -13.69 15.93
CA ALA A 380 17.11 -14.64 16.10
C ALA A 380 16.13 -14.26 17.23
N ILE A 381 16.65 -13.83 18.40
CA ILE A 381 15.80 -13.32 19.49
C ILE A 381 14.97 -12.13 19.01
N ALA A 382 15.59 -11.18 18.31
CA ALA A 382 14.91 -9.99 17.81
C ALA A 382 13.82 -10.33 16.78
N HIS A 383 14.09 -11.28 15.88
CA HIS A 383 13.12 -11.73 14.88
C HIS A 383 11.88 -12.35 15.52
N GLU A 384 12.07 -13.31 16.42
CA GLU A 384 10.97 -14.10 16.98
C GLU A 384 10.16 -13.36 18.04
N THR A 385 10.81 -12.46 18.79
CA THR A 385 10.20 -11.85 19.99
C THR A 385 10.12 -10.33 19.95
N SER A 386 10.71 -9.67 18.94
CA SER A 386 10.90 -8.21 18.89
C SER A 386 11.72 -7.63 20.06
N VAL A 387 12.33 -8.49 20.88
CA VAL A 387 13.20 -8.11 22.00
C VAL A 387 14.63 -7.96 21.51
N HIS A 388 15.25 -6.81 21.82
CA HIS A 388 16.64 -6.55 21.47
C HIS A 388 17.52 -6.64 22.71
N LEU A 389 18.45 -7.59 22.74
CA LEU A 389 19.48 -7.66 23.77
C LEU A 389 20.84 -7.14 23.25
N THR A 390 21.71 -6.65 24.12
CA THR A 390 23.07 -6.26 23.72
C THR A 390 23.88 -7.50 23.36
N ARG A 391 24.78 -7.35 22.37
CA ARG A 391 25.65 -8.46 21.95
C ARG A 391 26.61 -8.81 23.09
N GLU A 392 27.03 -7.81 23.85
CA GLU A 392 27.93 -7.94 24.99
C GLU A 392 27.32 -8.86 26.06
N TRP A 393 26.07 -8.62 26.45
CA TRP A 393 25.38 -9.46 27.44
C TRP A 393 25.20 -10.90 26.92
N ILE A 394 24.72 -11.08 25.68
CA ILE A 394 24.58 -12.42 25.06
C ILE A 394 25.92 -13.15 25.04
N THR A 395 27.01 -12.46 24.66
CA THR A 395 28.34 -13.06 24.58
C THR A 395 28.83 -13.53 25.96
N GLN A 396 28.65 -12.70 26.99
CA GLN A 396 29.03 -13.04 28.36
C GLN A 396 28.21 -14.22 28.89
N GLU A 397 26.91 -14.21 28.64
CA GLU A 397 26.00 -15.21 29.16
C GLU A 397 26.16 -16.57 28.45
N MET A 398 26.36 -16.58 27.14
CA MET A 398 26.71 -17.80 26.40
C MET A 398 28.02 -18.42 26.92
N ARG A 399 29.04 -17.60 27.18
CA ARG A 399 30.30 -18.07 27.78
C ARG A 399 30.11 -18.65 29.17
N ARG A 400 29.18 -18.09 29.95
CA ARG A 400 28.88 -18.52 31.31
C ARG A 400 28.15 -19.86 31.35
N ILE A 401 27.20 -20.07 30.44
CA ILE A 401 26.31 -21.25 30.43
C ILE A 401 26.96 -22.45 29.73
N ASP A 402 27.65 -22.22 28.62
CA ASP A 402 28.27 -23.29 27.81
C ASP A 402 29.66 -22.84 27.31
N PRO A 403 30.68 -22.79 28.19
CA PRO A 403 32.03 -22.35 27.82
C PRO A 403 32.63 -23.18 26.67
N VAL A 404 32.39 -24.49 26.69
CA VAL A 404 32.88 -25.44 25.69
C VAL A 404 32.20 -25.20 24.34
N GLY A 405 30.86 -25.14 24.33
CA GLY A 405 30.14 -24.87 23.09
C GLY A 405 30.33 -23.45 22.58
N PHE A 406 30.62 -22.47 23.45
CA PHE A 406 31.03 -21.14 23.02
C PHE A 406 32.35 -21.17 22.24
N ALA A 407 33.31 -21.99 22.67
CA ALA A 407 34.56 -22.19 21.94
C ALA A 407 34.34 -22.88 20.59
N ILE A 408 33.46 -23.89 20.53
CA ILE A 408 33.07 -24.59 19.28
C ILE A 408 32.47 -23.60 18.26
N ARG A 409 31.67 -22.64 18.72
CA ARG A 409 31.04 -21.58 17.90
C ARG A 409 32.04 -20.55 17.33
N ASN A 410 33.34 -20.66 17.59
CA ASN A 410 34.32 -19.74 17.03
C ASN A 410 34.37 -19.88 15.49
N PRO A 411 34.17 -18.79 14.73
CA PRO A 411 34.22 -18.83 13.27
C PRO A 411 35.52 -19.42 12.71
N HIS A 412 36.63 -19.31 13.44
CA HIS A 412 37.93 -19.85 13.03
C HIS A 412 37.97 -21.38 13.03
N ASN A 413 37.07 -22.04 13.77
CA ASN A 413 36.96 -23.50 13.82
C ASN A 413 36.16 -24.07 12.63
N ARG A 414 35.63 -23.20 11.76
CA ARG A 414 34.87 -23.55 10.55
C ARG A 414 35.50 -22.99 9.28
N ARG A 415 36.83 -22.94 9.24
CA ARG A 415 37.53 -22.59 7.99
C ARG A 415 37.40 -23.75 7.02
N VAL A 416 36.62 -23.55 5.97
CA VAL A 416 36.86 -24.21 4.69
C VAL A 416 38.06 -23.50 4.08
N ASP A 417 39.08 -24.23 3.63
CA ASP A 417 40.25 -23.62 2.99
C ASP A 417 39.82 -22.75 1.80
N VAL A 418 40.18 -21.47 1.89
CA VAL A 418 39.86 -20.45 0.89
C VAL A 418 41.11 -20.28 0.02
N GLU A 419 41.06 -20.77 -1.22
CA GLU A 419 42.02 -20.32 -2.23
C GLU A 419 41.66 -18.91 -2.70
N GLU A 420 42.69 -18.08 -2.85
CA GLU A 420 42.60 -16.68 -3.24
C GLU A 420 42.13 -16.54 -4.69
N ALA A 421 40.91 -16.02 -4.89
CA ALA A 421 40.43 -15.65 -6.22
C ALA A 421 40.92 -14.23 -6.54
N LEU A 422 41.98 -14.12 -7.36
CA LEU A 422 42.47 -12.84 -7.90
C LEU A 422 41.43 -12.24 -8.86
N PRO A 423 40.88 -11.03 -8.60
CA PRO A 423 40.07 -10.33 -9.57
C PRO A 423 40.98 -9.62 -10.59
N GLN A 424 40.95 -10.05 -11.86
CA GLN A 424 41.60 -9.32 -12.95
C GLN A 424 40.61 -8.35 -13.63
N GLY A 425 40.58 -7.10 -13.15
CA GLY A 425 40.27 -5.93 -13.99
C GLY A 425 39.01 -5.12 -13.67
N PRO A 426 38.87 -3.93 -14.29
CA PRO A 426 38.01 -2.83 -13.82
C PRO A 426 36.53 -2.88 -14.24
N HIS A 427 36.03 -3.96 -14.84
CA HIS A 427 34.73 -3.98 -15.53
C HIS A 427 33.76 -5.09 -15.09
N PHE A 428 33.80 -5.53 -13.83
CA PHE A 428 32.89 -6.59 -13.38
C PHE A 428 31.67 -6.06 -12.64
N ALA A 429 30.54 -5.99 -13.37
CA ALA A 429 29.22 -6.08 -12.77
C ALA A 429 29.11 -7.43 -12.04
N TRP A 430 28.89 -7.40 -10.74
CA TRP A 430 28.46 -8.57 -9.98
C TRP A 430 27.04 -8.32 -9.52
N THR A 431 26.19 -9.26 -9.91
CA THR A 431 24.84 -9.46 -9.39
C THR A 431 24.86 -9.48 -7.86
N GLY A 432 23.84 -8.85 -7.28
CA GLY A 432 23.75 -8.53 -5.87
C GLY A 432 24.01 -9.73 -4.97
N TYR A 433 24.74 -9.50 -3.88
CA TYR A 433 24.73 -10.41 -2.75
C TYR A 433 23.27 -10.67 -2.36
N GLY A 434 22.89 -11.95 -2.44
CA GLY A 434 21.51 -12.43 -2.41
C GLY A 434 20.65 -11.76 -1.35
N ALA A 435 19.72 -10.93 -1.78
CA ALA A 435 18.46 -10.96 -1.06
C ALA A 435 17.62 -12.03 -1.72
N LEU A 436 17.17 -13.00 -0.93
CA LEU A 436 16.11 -13.91 -1.32
C LEU A 436 14.82 -13.09 -1.24
N THR A 437 14.57 -12.24 -2.23
CA THR A 437 13.38 -11.38 -2.30
C THR A 437 12.55 -11.79 -3.50
N PRO A 438 11.22 -11.90 -3.36
CA PRO A 438 10.33 -11.76 -4.50
C PRO A 438 10.53 -10.32 -5.02
N SER A 439 11.29 -10.14 -6.09
CA SER A 439 11.51 -8.83 -6.67
C SER A 439 10.26 -8.38 -7.40
N SER A 440 9.91 -7.10 -7.28
CA SER A 440 8.82 -6.45 -8.04
C SER A 440 9.20 -6.20 -9.52
N GLY A 441 10.18 -6.91 -10.03
CA GLY A 441 10.76 -6.76 -11.36
C GLY A 441 11.81 -7.82 -11.63
N MET A 442 12.12 -8.04 -12.90
CA MET A 442 13.09 -9.04 -13.36
C MET A 442 14.50 -8.44 -13.40
N PRO A 443 15.52 -9.11 -12.85
CA PRO A 443 16.88 -8.61 -12.94
C PRO A 443 17.39 -8.62 -14.38
N MET A 444 18.17 -7.61 -14.78
CA MET A 444 18.81 -7.58 -16.11
C MET A 444 19.79 -8.74 -16.35
N GLN A 445 20.35 -9.32 -15.29
CA GLN A 445 21.28 -10.44 -15.37
C GLN A 445 21.17 -11.31 -14.11
N GLY A 446 21.21 -12.63 -14.30
CA GLY A 446 21.31 -13.63 -13.22
C GLY A 446 22.63 -14.38 -13.28
N THR A 447 23.12 -14.86 -12.14
CA THR A 447 24.29 -15.74 -12.09
C THR A 447 23.93 -16.96 -11.25
N THR A 448 24.13 -18.16 -11.80
CA THR A 448 23.92 -19.42 -11.07
C THR A 448 25.23 -20.21 -11.02
N VAL A 449 25.31 -21.16 -10.09
CA VAL A 449 26.48 -22.03 -9.91
C VAL A 449 26.37 -23.32 -10.73
N ASP A 450 25.20 -23.64 -11.28
CA ASP A 450 24.98 -24.77 -12.18
C ASP A 450 24.95 -24.29 -13.64
N ARG A 451 25.82 -24.84 -14.48
CA ARG A 451 25.91 -24.49 -15.89
C ARG A 451 24.60 -24.70 -16.66
N LYS A 452 23.82 -25.75 -16.33
CA LYS A 452 22.53 -26.04 -16.98
C LYS A 452 21.47 -25.05 -16.55
N GLU A 453 21.40 -24.76 -15.26
CA GLU A 453 20.51 -23.74 -14.70
C GLU A 453 20.84 -22.35 -15.26
N ALA A 454 22.13 -22.03 -15.39
CA ALA A 454 22.58 -20.75 -15.94
C ALA A 454 22.10 -20.56 -17.38
N SER A 455 22.20 -21.59 -18.23
CA SER A 455 21.71 -21.52 -19.60
C SER A 455 20.20 -21.34 -19.70
N LEU A 456 19.43 -22.03 -18.85
CA LEU A 456 17.96 -21.95 -18.86
C LEU A 456 17.48 -20.59 -18.31
N THR A 457 18.01 -20.16 -17.17
CA THR A 457 17.69 -18.86 -16.56
C THR A 457 18.06 -17.71 -17.48
N TYR A 458 19.23 -17.79 -18.14
CA TYR A 458 19.65 -16.81 -19.15
C TYR A 458 18.67 -16.76 -20.34
N ALA A 459 18.32 -17.92 -20.93
CA ALA A 459 17.39 -17.98 -22.05
C ALA A 459 16.00 -17.42 -21.70
N LEU A 460 15.47 -17.77 -20.52
CA LEU A 460 14.18 -17.25 -20.04
C LEU A 460 14.21 -15.75 -19.78
N THR A 461 15.27 -15.25 -19.13
CA THR A 461 15.44 -13.82 -18.84
C THR A 461 15.53 -13.01 -20.13
N HIS A 462 16.26 -13.52 -21.13
CA HIS A 462 16.35 -12.90 -22.46
C HIS A 462 15.03 -12.93 -23.21
N ALA A 463 14.34 -14.07 -23.24
CA ALA A 463 13.05 -14.19 -23.91
C ALA A 463 12.00 -13.23 -23.31
N LEU A 464 11.94 -13.14 -21.97
CA LEU A 464 11.06 -12.20 -21.28
C LEU A 464 11.45 -10.75 -21.58
N ARG A 465 12.75 -10.43 -21.61
CA ARG A 465 13.23 -9.08 -21.94
C ARG A 465 12.86 -8.68 -23.37
N GLU A 466 13.07 -9.57 -24.35
CA GLU A 466 12.69 -9.34 -25.75
C GLU A 466 11.18 -9.13 -25.89
N ALA A 467 10.38 -9.89 -25.15
CA ALA A 467 8.92 -9.79 -25.22
C ALA A 467 8.35 -8.55 -24.53
N LEU A 468 8.99 -8.07 -23.45
CA LEU A 468 8.39 -7.11 -22.52
C LEU A 468 9.05 -5.72 -22.50
N THR A 469 10.19 -5.54 -23.16
CA THR A 469 10.91 -4.26 -23.14
C THR A 469 11.03 -3.64 -24.53
N SER A 470 10.83 -2.33 -24.63
CA SER A 470 10.91 -1.55 -25.88
C SER A 470 12.30 -0.95 -26.14
N GLU A 471 13.32 -1.31 -25.35
CA GLU A 471 14.68 -0.80 -25.54
C GLU A 471 15.34 -1.45 -26.77
N PRO A 472 15.99 -0.66 -27.65
CA PRO A 472 16.75 -1.21 -28.75
C PRO A 472 17.94 -2.02 -28.22
N ALA A 473 18.23 -3.16 -28.87
CA ALA A 473 19.34 -4.07 -28.59
C ALA A 473 20.74 -3.47 -28.89
N GLY A 474 21.02 -2.26 -28.39
CA GLY A 474 22.19 -1.45 -28.76
C GLY A 474 23.36 -1.49 -27.78
N GLU A 475 23.11 -1.76 -26.49
CA GLU A 475 24.13 -2.20 -25.56
C GLU A 475 23.68 -3.56 -25.05
N GLU A 476 24.05 -4.61 -25.79
CA GLU A 476 24.11 -5.95 -25.19
C GLU A 476 24.85 -5.77 -23.85
N PRO A 477 24.24 -6.11 -22.70
CA PRO A 477 25.05 -6.36 -21.52
C PRO A 477 26.08 -7.35 -22.01
N THR A 478 27.36 -6.98 -21.94
CA THR A 478 28.44 -7.87 -22.35
C THR A 478 28.10 -9.23 -21.76
N VAL A 479 28.24 -10.30 -22.55
CA VAL A 479 28.06 -11.70 -22.12
C VAL A 479 29.17 -12.06 -21.12
N ASP A 480 29.51 -11.12 -20.23
CA ASP A 480 30.76 -11.03 -19.53
C ASP A 480 30.80 -12.16 -18.53
N ARG A 481 31.51 -13.18 -19.02
CA ARG A 481 32.36 -14.06 -18.27
C ARG A 481 31.53 -14.85 -17.28
N PHE A 482 30.90 -15.90 -17.80
CA PHE A 482 30.84 -17.19 -17.10
C PHE A 482 32.10 -17.31 -16.27
N LEU A 483 31.96 -17.50 -14.96
CA LEU A 483 33.10 -17.75 -14.08
C LEU A 483 33.96 -18.81 -14.75
N ARG A 484 35.17 -18.43 -15.19
CA ARG A 484 36.01 -19.28 -16.08
C ARG A 484 36.47 -20.59 -15.42
N ARG A 485 36.06 -20.84 -14.16
CA ARG A 485 36.19 -22.10 -13.42
C ARG A 485 35.03 -22.21 -12.43
N ILE A 486 33.96 -22.93 -12.79
CA ILE A 486 32.92 -23.35 -11.84
C ILE A 486 33.41 -24.55 -11.03
N ASP A 487 34.39 -25.29 -11.57
CA ASP A 487 35.01 -26.48 -11.00
C ASP A 487 35.63 -26.23 -9.60
N ASN A 488 35.98 -24.97 -9.29
CA ASN A 488 36.55 -24.55 -7.99
C ASN A 488 35.57 -23.81 -7.08
N ILE A 489 34.36 -23.50 -7.53
CA ILE A 489 33.28 -23.04 -6.64
C ILE A 489 32.40 -24.26 -6.41
N ARG A 490 32.73 -25.05 -5.39
CA ARG A 490 31.81 -26.09 -4.95
C ARG A 490 30.46 -25.42 -4.69
N ALA A 491 29.40 -25.89 -5.34
CA ALA A 491 28.01 -25.46 -5.09
C ALA A 491 27.68 -25.45 -3.57
N GLU A 492 28.36 -26.33 -2.83
CA GLU A 492 28.45 -26.38 -1.37
C GLU A 492 28.72 -25.01 -0.71
N ARG A 493 29.45 -24.06 -1.32
CA ARG A 493 29.85 -22.79 -0.69
C ARG A 493 28.71 -21.78 -0.50
N GLY A 494 27.76 -21.73 -1.44
CA GLY A 494 26.69 -20.73 -1.44
C GLY A 494 25.52 -21.11 -0.53
N THR A 495 25.20 -22.40 -0.47
CA THR A 495 24.06 -22.96 0.27
C THR A 495 24.48 -23.78 1.50
N ALA A 496 25.78 -23.95 1.78
CA ALA A 496 26.29 -24.63 2.99
C ALA A 496 25.63 -24.14 4.28
N HIS A 497 25.31 -22.84 4.35
CA HIS A 497 24.63 -22.27 5.49
C HIS A 497 23.25 -22.91 5.72
N LEU A 498 22.49 -23.27 4.66
CA LEU A 498 21.23 -23.98 4.80
C LEU A 498 21.43 -25.38 5.41
N GLN A 499 22.50 -26.07 5.02
CA GLN A 499 22.86 -27.36 5.62
C GLN A 499 23.25 -27.20 7.10
N PHE A 500 24.15 -26.26 7.41
CA PHE A 500 24.70 -26.08 8.77
C PHE A 500 23.75 -25.41 9.76
N ASP A 501 22.85 -24.54 9.29
CA ASP A 501 21.99 -23.75 10.16
C ASP A 501 20.71 -24.49 10.56
N TRP A 502 20.25 -25.44 9.74
CA TRP A 502 19.06 -26.28 10.02
C TRP A 502 19.01 -27.64 9.29
N GLY A 503 19.62 -27.79 8.10
CA GLY A 503 19.51 -28.99 7.27
C GLY A 503 19.98 -30.28 7.94
N ASP A 504 21.16 -30.26 8.57
CA ASP A 504 21.68 -31.42 9.30
C ASP A 504 20.77 -31.81 10.48
N SER A 505 20.12 -30.82 11.12
CA SER A 505 19.16 -31.06 12.21
C SER A 505 17.87 -31.70 11.70
N MET A 506 17.40 -31.29 10.52
CA MET A 506 16.26 -31.94 9.87
C MET A 506 16.57 -33.38 9.48
N LEU A 507 17.74 -33.63 8.92
CA LEU A 507 18.15 -34.98 8.53
C LEU A 507 18.23 -35.91 9.76
N ALA A 508 18.84 -35.43 10.86
CA ALA A 508 18.89 -36.18 12.10
C ALA A 508 17.49 -36.51 12.64
N THR A 509 16.61 -35.51 12.68
CA THR A 509 15.22 -35.67 13.13
C THR A 509 14.44 -36.64 12.24
N TRP A 510 14.63 -36.57 10.92
CA TRP A 510 14.02 -37.50 9.98
C TRP A 510 14.44 -38.94 10.28
N GLU A 511 15.74 -39.20 10.43
CA GLU A 511 16.26 -40.54 10.70
C GLU A 511 15.79 -41.09 12.06
N GLU A 512 15.59 -40.25 13.08
CA GLU A 512 15.03 -40.67 14.38
C GLU A 512 13.61 -41.23 14.27
N GLY A 513 12.76 -40.60 13.46
CA GLY A 513 11.35 -41.02 13.33
C GLY A 513 11.05 -41.93 12.14
N LYS A 514 12.04 -42.19 11.28
CA LYS A 514 11.91 -43.03 10.08
C LYS A 514 11.38 -44.44 10.37
N ALA A 515 11.62 -44.97 11.56
CA ALA A 515 11.10 -46.27 11.99
C ALA A 515 9.57 -46.29 12.14
N PHE A 516 8.93 -45.14 12.36
CA PHE A 516 7.47 -44.99 12.51
C PHE A 516 6.76 -44.65 11.19
N TYR A 517 7.52 -44.51 10.11
CA TYR A 517 7.03 -44.12 8.79
C TYR A 517 7.16 -45.28 7.81
N ASN A 518 6.03 -45.68 7.22
CA ASN A 518 5.98 -46.65 6.14
C ASN A 518 5.61 -45.94 4.82
N PRO A 519 6.56 -45.75 3.88
CA PRO A 519 6.27 -45.10 2.60
C PRO A 519 5.30 -45.91 1.71
N ALA A 520 5.05 -47.19 2.02
CA ALA A 520 4.06 -48.01 1.33
C ALA A 520 2.62 -47.81 1.83
N ASP A 521 2.39 -47.14 2.99
CA ASP A 521 1.06 -46.73 3.43
C ASP A 521 0.75 -45.34 2.84
N PRO A 522 -0.24 -45.21 1.93
CA PRO A 522 -0.54 -43.93 1.28
C PRO A 522 -0.88 -42.81 2.25
N ARG A 523 -1.55 -43.12 3.37
CA ARG A 523 -1.93 -42.10 4.37
C ARG A 523 -0.71 -41.54 5.07
N GLN A 524 0.24 -42.41 5.39
CA GLN A 524 1.51 -41.99 6.00
C GLN A 524 2.35 -41.20 5.01
N TYR A 525 2.43 -41.67 3.76
CA TYR A 525 3.17 -40.99 2.69
C TYR A 525 2.66 -39.56 2.48
N GLU A 526 1.36 -39.39 2.22
CA GLU A 526 0.78 -38.05 1.97
C GLU A 526 0.91 -37.13 3.18
N LEU A 527 0.72 -37.64 4.40
CA LEU A 527 0.88 -36.84 5.63
C LEU A 527 2.33 -36.40 5.82
N ALA A 528 3.30 -37.30 5.58
CA ALA A 528 4.72 -36.97 5.66
C ALA A 528 5.09 -35.93 4.60
N GLN A 529 4.64 -36.09 3.36
CA GLN A 529 4.88 -35.14 2.28
C GLN A 529 4.35 -33.74 2.62
N TRP A 530 3.16 -33.64 3.21
CA TRP A 530 2.59 -32.36 3.65
C TRP A 530 3.37 -31.76 4.83
N LEU A 531 3.51 -32.48 5.95
CA LEU A 531 4.17 -31.96 7.16
C LEU A 531 5.61 -31.53 6.91
N TRP A 532 6.40 -32.36 6.23
CA TRP A 532 7.81 -32.08 6.01
C TRP A 532 8.03 -30.96 5.00
N SER A 533 7.23 -30.88 3.93
CA SER A 533 7.32 -29.73 3.01
C SER A 533 6.89 -28.43 3.68
N THR A 534 5.85 -28.42 4.54
CA THR A 534 5.48 -27.25 5.35
C THR A 534 6.59 -26.83 6.30
N LEU A 535 7.23 -27.77 7.01
CA LEU A 535 8.35 -27.49 7.90
C LEU A 535 9.57 -26.96 7.15
N ILE A 536 9.93 -27.59 6.02
CA ILE A 536 11.06 -27.20 5.18
C ILE A 536 10.85 -25.80 4.61
N GLN A 537 9.68 -25.52 4.03
CA GLN A 537 9.36 -24.20 3.48
C GLN A 537 9.48 -23.11 4.53
N LYS A 538 8.99 -23.38 5.75
CA LYS A 538 9.09 -22.47 6.88
C LYS A 538 10.54 -22.19 7.29
N GLU A 539 11.40 -23.21 7.36
CA GLU A 539 12.82 -23.00 7.68
C GLU A 539 13.58 -22.31 6.53
N LEU A 540 13.17 -22.52 5.28
CA LEU A 540 13.66 -21.76 4.13
C LEU A 540 13.27 -20.27 4.24
N ASP A 541 12.03 -19.97 4.62
CA ASP A 541 11.55 -18.60 4.82
C ASP A 541 12.32 -17.90 5.97
N ASN A 542 12.55 -18.62 7.08
CA ASN A 542 13.38 -18.14 8.18
C ASN A 542 14.84 -17.89 7.75
N SER A 543 15.40 -18.79 6.94
CA SER A 543 16.76 -18.67 6.42
C SER A 543 16.88 -17.46 5.50
N ARG A 544 15.93 -17.28 4.59
CA ARG A 544 15.79 -16.11 3.73
C ARG A 544 15.70 -14.83 4.55
N TYR A 545 14.84 -14.79 5.56
CA TYR A 545 14.69 -13.63 6.43
C TYR A 545 16.01 -13.28 7.12
N THR A 546 16.67 -14.29 7.69
CA THR A 546 17.92 -14.13 8.43
C THR A 546 19.02 -13.65 7.51
N TYR A 547 19.18 -14.26 6.33
CA TYR A 547 20.19 -13.87 5.35
C TYR A 547 20.01 -12.41 4.90
N ASN A 548 18.78 -12.03 4.54
CA ASN A 548 18.48 -10.69 4.01
C ASN A 548 18.65 -9.59 5.06
N ASN A 549 18.46 -9.92 6.35
CA ASN A 549 18.55 -8.95 7.44
C ASN A 549 19.83 -9.10 8.29
N HIS A 550 20.73 -10.01 7.93
CA HIS A 550 22.01 -10.16 8.59
C HIS A 550 22.94 -8.99 8.27
N LYS A 551 23.50 -8.36 9.30
CA LYS A 551 24.45 -7.27 9.13
C LYS A 551 25.85 -7.82 8.79
N SER A 552 26.23 -7.70 7.53
CA SER A 552 27.57 -8.05 7.06
C SER A 552 28.68 -7.34 7.86
N ARG A 553 29.86 -7.96 7.98
CA ARG A 553 31.03 -7.31 8.59
C ARG A 553 31.48 -6.15 7.69
N LYS A 554 31.77 -4.99 8.28
CA LYS A 554 32.39 -3.87 7.57
C LYS A 554 33.79 -4.28 7.10
N ASP A 555 34.04 -4.09 5.82
CA ASP A 555 35.31 -4.39 5.16
C ASP A 555 35.64 -3.26 4.18
N ASN A 556 36.67 -2.50 4.51
CA ASN A 556 37.07 -1.32 3.74
C ASN A 556 37.83 -1.69 2.45
N ALA A 557 38.26 -2.96 2.31
CA ALA A 557 38.93 -3.42 1.09
C ALA A 557 37.94 -3.75 -0.03
N LYS A 558 36.63 -3.82 0.28
CA LYS A 558 35.58 -4.10 -0.70
C LYS A 558 34.96 -2.79 -1.18
N SER A 559 34.80 -2.65 -2.49
CA SER A 559 34.07 -1.54 -3.12
C SER A 559 32.56 -1.59 -2.88
N ARG A 560 32.03 -2.74 -2.44
CA ARG A 560 30.61 -3.00 -2.25
C ARG A 560 30.11 -2.51 -0.88
N PRO A 561 28.79 -2.30 -0.71
CA PRO A 561 28.22 -1.97 0.60
C PRO A 561 28.54 -3.08 1.62
N THR A 562 29.32 -2.74 2.65
CA THR A 562 29.64 -3.64 3.77
C THR A 562 29.28 -2.98 5.09
N GLY A 563 29.03 -3.78 6.13
CA GLY A 563 28.57 -3.22 7.40
C GLY A 563 27.09 -2.84 7.39
N ILE A 564 26.32 -3.36 6.44
CA ILE A 564 24.88 -3.15 6.27
C ILE A 564 24.19 -4.48 5.95
N THR A 565 22.87 -4.54 6.11
CA THR A 565 22.07 -5.70 5.71
C THR A 565 21.81 -5.67 4.20
N PRO A 566 21.71 -6.83 3.52
CA PRO A 566 21.29 -6.89 2.12
C PRO A 566 19.97 -6.17 1.84
N SER A 567 18.98 -6.32 2.73
CA SER A 567 17.66 -5.70 2.58
C SER A 567 17.72 -4.17 2.53
N ILE A 568 18.50 -3.54 3.41
CA ILE A 568 18.66 -2.08 3.41
C ILE A 568 19.48 -1.63 2.20
N ALA A 569 20.53 -2.37 1.85
CA ALA A 569 21.37 -2.04 0.69
C ALA A 569 20.57 -2.05 -0.62
N LEU A 570 19.61 -2.97 -0.78
CA LEU A 570 18.71 -3.00 -1.93
C LEU A 570 17.63 -1.93 -1.87
N ALA A 571 16.98 -1.73 -0.72
CA ALA A 571 15.93 -0.72 -0.60
C ALA A 571 16.48 0.71 -0.76
N LEU A 572 17.70 0.96 -0.27
CA LEU A 572 18.35 2.28 -0.29
C LEU A 572 19.55 2.31 -1.25
N TYR A 573 19.44 1.62 -2.39
CA TYR A 573 20.53 1.40 -3.35
C TYR A 573 21.27 2.70 -3.72
N VAL A 574 20.55 3.80 -3.95
CA VAL A 574 21.13 5.11 -4.30
C VAL A 574 22.08 5.61 -3.20
N GLN A 575 21.73 5.45 -1.92
CA GLN A 575 22.57 5.89 -0.80
C GLN A 575 23.86 5.08 -0.69
N HIS A 576 23.92 3.95 -1.38
CA HIS A 576 25.04 3.03 -1.41
C HIS A 576 25.73 2.97 -2.76
N GLY A 577 25.49 3.95 -3.64
CA GLY A 577 26.12 4.05 -4.96
C GLY A 577 25.66 2.98 -5.95
N GLY A 578 24.50 2.37 -5.70
CA GLY A 578 23.86 1.44 -6.63
C GLY A 578 22.85 2.13 -7.54
N GLU A 579 22.36 1.37 -8.52
CA GLU A 579 21.29 1.74 -9.45
C GLU A 579 20.24 0.63 -9.47
N ASN A 580 18.98 0.99 -9.74
CA ASN A 580 17.92 -0.02 -9.86
C ASN A 580 17.94 -0.60 -11.27
N CYS A 581 18.47 -1.82 -11.37
CA CYS A 581 18.54 -2.57 -12.62
C CYS A 581 17.43 -3.63 -12.73
N LEU A 582 16.32 -3.48 -11.97
CA LEU A 582 15.15 -4.33 -12.14
C LEU A 582 14.30 -3.79 -13.28
N GLN A 583 13.99 -4.65 -14.24
CA GLN A 583 13.03 -4.37 -15.28
C GLN A 583 11.62 -4.59 -14.73
N ASN A 584 10.73 -3.63 -14.97
CA ASN A 584 9.32 -3.82 -14.66
C ASN A 584 8.79 -4.91 -15.58
N VAL A 585 8.14 -5.89 -14.96
CA VAL A 585 7.49 -7.00 -15.66
C VAL A 585 6.03 -6.96 -15.28
N ASP A 586 5.16 -7.11 -16.28
CA ASP A 586 3.73 -7.24 -16.04
C ASP A 586 3.47 -8.55 -15.28
N THR A 587 3.05 -8.42 -14.02
CA THR A 587 2.76 -9.55 -13.15
C THR A 587 1.58 -10.38 -13.63
N GLU A 588 0.68 -9.82 -14.44
CA GLU A 588 -0.43 -10.56 -15.05
C GLU A 588 0.09 -11.55 -16.10
N ILE A 589 1.06 -11.13 -16.92
CA ILE A 589 1.73 -11.99 -17.90
C ILE A 589 2.47 -13.13 -17.17
N ILE A 590 3.17 -12.82 -16.08
CA ILE A 590 3.84 -13.85 -15.27
C ILE A 590 2.81 -14.81 -14.67
N GLY A 591 1.67 -14.30 -14.20
CA GLY A 591 0.55 -15.12 -13.70
C GLY A 591 0.06 -16.10 -14.76
N HIS A 592 -0.21 -15.64 -15.98
CA HIS A 592 -0.62 -16.51 -17.09
C HIS A 592 0.45 -17.53 -17.47
N LEU A 593 1.72 -17.13 -17.53
CA LEU A 593 2.83 -18.05 -17.80
C LEU A 593 2.97 -19.12 -16.70
N MET A 594 2.75 -18.73 -15.44
CA MET A 594 2.73 -19.67 -14.33
C MET A 594 1.56 -20.65 -14.47
N ASP A 595 0.36 -20.17 -14.75
CA ASP A 595 -0.82 -21.02 -14.95
C ASP A 595 -0.63 -22.02 -16.10
N ASP A 596 -0.04 -21.58 -17.21
CA ASP A 596 0.25 -22.43 -18.39
C ASP A 596 1.20 -23.59 -18.07
N VAL A 597 2.14 -23.41 -17.13
CA VAL A 597 3.05 -24.49 -16.68
C VAL A 597 2.47 -25.33 -15.54
N GLY A 598 1.24 -25.05 -15.09
CA GLY A 598 0.55 -25.77 -14.02
C GLY A 598 0.39 -24.98 -12.71
N GLY A 599 0.74 -23.70 -12.71
CA GLY A 599 0.61 -22.77 -11.58
C GLY A 599 1.38 -23.22 -10.34
N ASP A 600 0.85 -22.88 -9.17
CA ASP A 600 1.40 -23.32 -7.88
C ASP A 600 1.38 -24.85 -7.70
N ASP A 601 0.64 -25.58 -8.54
CA ASP A 601 0.52 -27.04 -8.41
C ASP A 601 1.81 -27.78 -8.78
N VAL A 602 2.71 -27.14 -9.53
CA VAL A 602 4.01 -27.70 -9.93
C VAL A 602 4.93 -27.94 -8.74
N VAL A 603 4.80 -27.14 -7.68
CA VAL A 603 5.66 -27.21 -6.48
C VAL A 603 4.96 -27.81 -5.27
N ARG A 604 3.72 -28.28 -5.42
CA ARG A 604 2.97 -28.93 -4.35
C ARG A 604 3.38 -30.38 -4.19
N PHE A 605 3.58 -30.78 -2.93
CA PHE A 605 3.88 -32.17 -2.57
C PHE A 605 2.64 -33.03 -2.33
N VAL A 606 1.46 -32.40 -2.18
CA VAL A 606 0.15 -33.06 -2.00
C VAL A 606 -0.95 -32.29 -2.75
N THR A 607 -2.07 -32.95 -3.01
CA THR A 607 -3.22 -32.30 -3.68
C THR A 607 -3.83 -31.17 -2.83
N LYS A 608 -4.43 -30.16 -3.47
CA LYS A 608 -5.18 -29.09 -2.77
C LYS A 608 -6.28 -29.64 -1.84
N ALA A 609 -6.92 -30.73 -2.25
CA ALA A 609 -7.95 -31.36 -1.45
C ALA A 609 -7.38 -31.99 -0.18
N TYR A 610 -6.21 -32.63 -0.28
CA TYR A 610 -5.51 -33.19 0.88
C TYR A 610 -5.00 -32.11 1.82
N GLU A 611 -4.32 -31.08 1.30
CA GLU A 611 -3.83 -29.96 2.10
C GLU A 611 -4.95 -29.30 2.92
N ARG A 612 -6.12 -29.04 2.32
CA ARG A 612 -7.25 -28.47 3.06
C ARG A 612 -7.70 -29.36 4.22
N ARG A 613 -7.75 -30.68 4.03
CA ARG A 613 -8.09 -31.62 5.12
C ARG A 613 -7.00 -31.62 6.19
N ALA A 614 -5.73 -31.68 5.79
CA ALA A 614 -4.59 -31.65 6.70
C ALA A 614 -4.54 -30.38 7.54
N MET A 615 -4.83 -29.23 6.94
CA MET A 615 -4.91 -27.96 7.64
C MET A 615 -6.01 -27.96 8.71
N VAL A 616 -7.22 -28.46 8.37
CA VAL A 616 -8.32 -28.56 9.34
C VAL A 616 -7.96 -29.46 10.52
N VAL A 617 -7.35 -30.62 10.26
CA VAL A 617 -6.89 -31.53 11.32
C VAL A 617 -5.80 -30.87 12.17
N PHE A 618 -4.83 -30.21 11.54
CA PHE A 618 -3.74 -29.52 12.23
C PHE A 618 -4.25 -28.41 13.15
N GLU A 619 -5.20 -27.59 12.66
CA GLU A 619 -5.84 -26.53 13.46
C GLU A 619 -6.64 -27.11 14.64
N ALA A 620 -7.36 -28.22 14.42
CA ALA A 620 -8.14 -28.88 15.47
C ALA A 620 -7.29 -29.45 16.61
N LEU A 621 -6.03 -29.84 16.33
CA LEU A 621 -5.09 -30.30 17.36
C LEU A 621 -4.61 -29.17 18.28
N GLY A 622 -4.87 -27.90 17.95
CA GLY A 622 -4.41 -26.75 18.73
C GLY A 622 -2.88 -26.59 18.75
N VAL A 623 -2.17 -27.27 17.84
CA VAL A 623 -0.73 -27.13 17.69
C VAL A 623 -0.46 -25.77 17.04
N ARG A 624 0.23 -24.89 17.78
CA ARG A 624 0.55 -23.55 17.26
C ARG A 624 1.43 -23.57 16.02
N GLU A 625 2.36 -24.53 15.94
CA GLU A 625 3.40 -24.55 14.91
C GLU A 625 4.11 -25.91 14.80
N VAL A 626 4.42 -26.33 13.57
CA VAL A 626 5.33 -27.46 13.31
C VAL A 626 6.78 -26.99 13.43
N LYS A 627 7.59 -27.77 14.12
CA LYS A 627 9.01 -27.55 14.40
C LYS A 627 9.78 -28.85 14.21
N VAL A 628 11.09 -28.73 14.01
CA VAL A 628 12.02 -29.87 13.98
C VAL A 628 11.83 -30.77 15.21
N THR A 629 11.60 -30.19 16.40
CA THR A 629 11.49 -30.95 17.65
C THR A 629 10.15 -31.64 17.89
N ASN A 630 9.09 -31.37 17.11
CA ASN A 630 7.75 -31.95 17.35
C ASN A 630 7.11 -32.55 16.10
N VAL A 631 7.76 -32.51 14.93
CA VAL A 631 7.16 -32.92 13.66
C VAL A 631 6.64 -34.37 13.69
N TRP A 632 7.35 -35.29 14.34
CA TRP A 632 6.90 -36.69 14.48
C TRP A 632 5.78 -36.88 15.49
N ASP A 633 5.73 -36.06 16.55
CA ASP A 633 4.61 -36.06 17.49
C ASP A 633 3.34 -35.53 16.82
N VAL A 634 3.48 -34.49 15.99
CA VAL A 634 2.38 -33.94 15.18
C VAL A 634 1.93 -34.98 14.16
N PHE A 635 2.86 -35.63 13.45
CA PHE A 635 2.56 -36.72 12.53
C PHE A 635 1.73 -37.82 13.20
N SER A 636 2.16 -38.27 14.38
CA SER A 636 1.49 -39.34 15.12
C SER A 636 0.08 -38.96 15.59
N GLN A 637 -0.15 -37.69 15.95
CA GLN A 637 -1.46 -37.18 16.36
C GLN A 637 -2.40 -36.93 15.17
N MET A 638 -1.86 -36.51 14.03
CA MET A 638 -2.65 -36.25 12.82
C MET A 638 -3.06 -37.53 12.11
N LEU A 639 -2.19 -38.55 12.08
CA LEU A 639 -2.41 -39.79 11.33
C LEU A 639 -3.75 -40.50 11.61
N PRO A 640 -4.27 -40.60 12.84
CA PRO A 640 -5.59 -41.20 13.07
C PRO A 640 -6.78 -40.31 12.67
N LEU A 641 -6.54 -39.03 12.38
CA LEU A 641 -7.58 -38.01 12.13
C LEU A 641 -7.65 -37.58 10.64
N ILE A 642 -6.65 -37.95 9.83
CA ILE A 642 -6.43 -37.45 8.47
C ILE A 642 -7.11 -38.27 7.37
#